data_AF-A0A094EKB1-F1
#
_entry.id   AF-A0A094EKB1-F1
#
_cell.length_a   1.000
_cell.length_b   1.000
_cell.length_c   1.000
_cell.angle_alpha   90.00
_cell.angle_beta   90.00
_cell.angle_gamma   90.00
#
_symmetry.space_group_name_H-M   'P 1'
#
loop_
_entity.id
_entity.type
_entity.pdbx_description
1 polymer ?
#
loop_
_entity_poly.entity_id
_entity_poly.type
_entity_poly.pdbx_seq_one_letter_code
_entity_poly.pdbx_strand_id
1 'polypeptide(L)'
;MSDICVKASPRSDDATYSKSLGVPPSNDSAAVATHVVTDLRVIVSPAAPPSASDTKWHRIEKELYLYTSQQSAWLYVALVNKEELRAAEDLVVVNISVGEQTPTDSGTSWESRPYGIWLLRHKFSTIDETVTEVDVFFGVDAVDPRPQWALMQSPLQLETHPKIPVARLSVLRGRAPRSDTPTALRVREDGKFKILQISDTHMVTGVGVCRDAIDAHGNDLPESDADPLTVKFIENILDIEKPDLVVLTGDQLHHDIPESHTAIFKVVAPMINRSIPFAAVFGNHDSEGIHALNRDKQMSILQNLPFSFCRPGPTNVDGIGNYYIQVLAPGQSSLPLSTLYFLDSHGQVPGTTGYDHIKQSQIDWFTETSQAARMALDDNNNSGFHLSLVFLHIPLPEFGDKNLRIGNGHREEPTEGPNINSHFYDALVKEEISAVGCGHDHVNDFCALLPQQVQQDGDGAPQCGPWLCYGGGSGFGGYCSYGKWPRQKRFHRRMRVWELGTTTGSLTTWKRVEYNRERVDELVLVENGAVVDPPSDKDEDRSYGLTELSVVQTLQNIHTTPSNRQGNVPTSSKDMPLPLSKKKSTSRFLKVTIDGLEGVGKTLLIAALLKEAVDTSYGGLPSEILPPSDSNITELQRGAEGDTSVVSFWENSYTYTRLLPIMFVNAAVVLFCFSLDFMGSVEDHLEVLQWKLEGLCSRDFPQEIRMPIFMVGCRSDSQDPDTTAGRARAKRYAQSIDMDGYFECSAITGEGVPELLDAVMSIALSTEKYTPRRRLWPKRKQRRNHRCVVL
;
A
#
# COMPACT_ATOMS: atom_id res chain seq x y z
N MET A 1 46.05 -33.63 -59.13
CA MET A 1 45.38 -32.32 -59.20
C MET A 1 45.27 -31.85 -57.76
N SER A 2 46.15 -30.99 -57.22
CA SER A 2 46.47 -29.58 -57.57
C SER A 2 45.34 -28.61 -57.21
N ASP A 3 45.51 -27.44 -56.58
CA ASP A 3 46.62 -26.76 -55.83
C ASP A 3 46.00 -25.42 -55.27
N ILE A 4 46.51 -24.61 -54.31
CA ILE A 4 47.73 -24.50 -53.47
C ILE A 4 47.29 -23.78 -52.15
N CYS A 5 47.85 -23.83 -50.92
CA CYS A 5 49.22 -23.91 -50.34
C CYS A 5 50.05 -22.60 -50.46
N VAL A 6 50.49 -21.90 -49.41
CA VAL A 6 50.42 -22.06 -47.92
C VAL A 6 50.66 -20.70 -47.23
N LYS A 7 50.24 -20.49 -45.96
CA LYS A 7 51.12 -20.11 -44.81
C LYS A 7 50.38 -19.96 -43.45
N ALA A 8 51.12 -20.15 -42.35
CA ALA A 8 50.61 -20.10 -40.97
C ALA A 8 51.72 -19.74 -39.94
N SER A 9 51.33 -19.47 -38.68
CA SER A 9 52.16 -19.41 -37.45
C SER A 9 53.16 -18.24 -37.28
N PRO A 10 53.69 -17.96 -36.04
CA PRO A 10 53.39 -18.58 -34.72
C PRO A 10 53.16 -17.61 -33.52
N ARG A 11 52.62 -18.19 -32.42
CA ARG A 11 52.76 -17.92 -30.96
C ARG A 11 53.37 -16.60 -30.41
N SER A 12 52.60 -15.96 -29.51
CA SER A 12 52.99 -15.25 -28.26
C SER A 12 51.73 -14.59 -27.64
N ASP A 13 51.49 -14.37 -26.34
CA ASP A 13 52.06 -14.84 -25.05
C ASP A 13 50.98 -14.60 -23.95
N ASP A 14 51.31 -14.77 -22.66
CA ASP A 14 50.37 -14.70 -21.51
C ASP A 14 49.52 -13.42 -21.38
N ALA A 15 48.24 -13.60 -21.01
CA ALA A 15 47.45 -12.61 -20.27
C ALA A 15 46.33 -13.30 -19.46
N THR A 16 46.48 -13.36 -18.14
CA THR A 16 45.44 -13.86 -17.22
C THR A 16 44.18 -13.00 -17.26
N TYR A 17 43.01 -13.63 -17.44
CA TYR A 17 41.71 -12.96 -17.54
C TYR A 17 41.15 -12.55 -16.16
N SER A 18 41.91 -11.72 -15.42
CA SER A 18 41.37 -10.98 -14.28
C SER A 18 40.47 -9.86 -14.80
N LYS A 19 39.17 -10.14 -14.88
CA LYS A 19 38.13 -9.12 -14.93
C LYS A 19 37.27 -9.23 -13.68
N SER A 20 37.67 -8.49 -12.66
CA SER A 20 36.72 -8.07 -11.64
C SER A 20 35.48 -7.48 -12.33
N LEU A 21 34.29 -7.95 -11.92
CA LEU A 21 33.01 -7.35 -12.32
C LEU A 21 32.86 -6.02 -11.58
N GLY A 22 33.67 -5.05 -11.98
CA GLY A 22 33.62 -3.70 -11.45
C GLY A 22 32.23 -3.11 -11.67
N VAL A 23 31.71 -2.46 -10.64
CA VAL A 23 30.49 -1.65 -10.67
C VAL A 23 30.49 -0.85 -11.97
N PRO A 24 29.48 -0.99 -12.86
CA PRO A 24 29.42 -0.18 -14.07
C PRO A 24 29.45 1.29 -13.63
N PRO A 25 30.28 2.14 -14.26
CA PRO A 25 30.47 3.50 -13.79
C PRO A 25 29.10 4.19 -13.69
N SER A 26 28.90 4.96 -12.63
CA SER A 26 27.75 5.84 -12.54
C SER A 26 27.67 6.68 -13.82
N ASN A 27 26.45 6.94 -14.30
CA ASN A 27 26.23 7.92 -15.36
C ASN A 27 26.44 9.33 -14.78
N ASP A 28 27.70 9.65 -14.49
CA ASP A 28 28.21 10.94 -14.01
C ASP A 28 28.05 12.08 -15.04
N SER A 29 27.34 11.81 -16.14
CA SER A 29 26.51 12.80 -16.83
C SER A 29 25.33 13.25 -15.94
N ALA A 30 25.63 13.74 -14.72
CA ALA A 30 24.71 14.58 -13.99
C ALA A 30 24.34 15.74 -14.92
N ALA A 31 23.06 15.83 -15.29
CA ALA A 31 22.61 16.74 -16.32
C ALA A 31 22.84 18.19 -15.85
N VAL A 32 23.93 18.80 -16.33
CA VAL A 32 24.17 20.23 -16.15
C VAL A 32 22.97 20.93 -16.78
N ALA A 33 22.16 21.61 -15.96
CA ALA A 33 20.94 22.26 -16.42
C ALA A 33 21.23 23.14 -17.66
N THR A 34 20.86 22.63 -18.83
CA THR A 34 21.00 23.33 -20.11
C THR A 34 19.82 24.25 -20.35
N HIS A 35 18.74 24.16 -19.58
CA HIS A 35 17.52 24.95 -19.77
C HIS A 35 17.33 25.97 -18.64
N VAL A 36 16.66 27.08 -18.97
CA VAL A 36 16.13 28.05 -18.00
C VAL A 36 14.63 28.21 -18.19
N VAL A 37 13.93 28.58 -17.12
CA VAL A 37 12.51 28.98 -17.20
C VAL A 37 12.42 30.42 -17.67
N THR A 38 11.67 30.64 -18.76
CA THR A 38 11.44 31.96 -19.36
C THR A 38 10.05 32.50 -19.06
N ASP A 39 9.06 31.64 -18.88
CA ASP A 39 7.67 31.93 -18.52
C ASP A 39 6.99 30.67 -17.97
N LEU A 40 5.81 30.79 -17.35
CA LEU A 40 4.95 29.65 -16.99
C LEU A 40 3.47 30.06 -16.92
N ARG A 41 2.57 29.12 -17.23
CA ARG A 41 1.12 29.33 -17.26
C ARG A 41 0.37 28.05 -16.92
N VAL A 42 -0.77 28.17 -16.25
CA VAL A 42 -1.75 27.08 -16.15
C VAL A 42 -2.75 27.22 -17.30
N ILE A 43 -3.09 26.09 -17.93
CA ILE A 43 -4.17 26.01 -18.93
C ILE A 43 -5.27 25.12 -18.35
N VAL A 44 -6.50 25.63 -18.34
CA VAL A 44 -7.71 24.88 -17.96
C VAL A 44 -8.55 24.62 -19.21
N SER A 45 -9.04 23.39 -19.37
CA SER A 45 -9.72 22.93 -20.58
C SER A 45 -10.75 21.81 -20.29
N PRO A 46 -11.95 21.84 -20.91
CA PRO A 46 -12.96 20.76 -20.79
C PRO A 46 -12.54 19.40 -21.39
N ALA A 47 -11.49 19.38 -22.21
CA ALA A 47 -10.85 18.17 -22.72
C ALA A 47 -9.36 18.23 -22.41
N ALA A 48 -8.71 17.09 -22.18
CA ALA A 48 -7.27 17.02 -21.89
C ALA A 48 -6.48 17.78 -22.97
N PRO A 49 -5.83 18.92 -22.64
CA PRO A 49 -5.12 19.73 -23.62
C PRO A 49 -3.89 18.97 -24.14
N PRO A 50 -3.47 19.19 -25.40
CA PRO A 50 -2.37 18.44 -25.99
C PRO A 50 -1.06 18.63 -25.19
N SER A 51 -0.22 17.61 -25.24
CA SER A 51 1.18 17.63 -24.78
C SER A 51 2.03 18.52 -25.71
N ALA A 52 1.77 19.82 -25.63
CA ALA A 52 2.41 20.96 -26.29
C ALA A 52 2.76 20.82 -27.79
N SER A 53 2.05 21.56 -28.64
CA SER A 53 2.35 21.69 -30.08
C SER A 53 3.48 22.68 -30.40
N ASP A 54 4.27 23.08 -29.41
CA ASP A 54 5.33 24.09 -29.50
C ASP A 54 6.53 23.60 -28.67
N THR A 55 7.70 23.49 -29.29
CA THR A 55 8.91 22.89 -28.69
C THR A 55 9.49 23.70 -27.54
N LYS A 56 8.95 24.89 -27.23
CA LYS A 56 9.37 25.73 -26.10
C LYS A 56 8.51 25.56 -24.84
N TRP A 57 7.30 25.01 -24.96
CA TRP A 57 6.40 24.85 -23.82
C TRP A 57 6.34 23.38 -23.39
N HIS A 58 6.68 23.10 -22.14
CA HIS A 58 6.66 21.75 -21.58
C HIS A 58 5.51 21.64 -20.58
N ARG A 59 4.66 20.62 -20.73
CA ARG A 59 3.61 20.32 -19.75
C ARG A 59 4.23 19.56 -18.59
N ILE A 60 3.91 19.95 -17.35
CA ILE A 60 4.17 19.12 -16.19
C ILE A 60 3.07 18.06 -16.15
N GLU A 61 3.45 16.78 -16.17
CA GLU A 61 2.55 15.63 -16.26
C GLU A 61 1.86 15.31 -14.92
N LYS A 62 1.26 16.33 -14.30
CA LYS A 62 0.47 16.28 -13.06
C LYS A 62 -0.78 17.13 -13.25
N GLU A 63 -1.96 16.52 -13.14
CA GLU A 63 -3.26 17.18 -13.33
C GLU A 63 -3.65 17.93 -12.05
N LEU A 64 -3.94 19.23 -12.14
CA LEU A 64 -4.00 20.13 -10.98
C LEU A 64 -5.31 20.03 -10.18
N TYR A 65 -6.33 19.34 -10.69
CA TYR A 65 -7.55 18.98 -9.97
C TYR A 65 -7.54 17.52 -9.44
N LEU A 66 -6.42 16.81 -9.58
CA LEU A 66 -6.27 15.39 -9.24
C LEU A 66 -7.38 14.52 -9.85
N TYR A 67 -7.78 14.84 -11.09
CA TYR A 67 -8.80 14.15 -11.89
C TYR A 67 -10.23 14.20 -11.31
N THR A 68 -10.48 15.01 -10.27
CA THR A 68 -11.78 15.11 -9.59
C THR A 68 -12.74 16.17 -10.16
N SER A 69 -12.41 16.77 -11.31
CA SER A 69 -13.16 17.86 -11.94
C SER A 69 -13.60 17.51 -13.36
N GLN A 70 -14.72 18.08 -13.81
CA GLN A 70 -15.19 17.99 -15.21
C GLN A 70 -14.31 18.79 -16.19
N GLN A 71 -13.42 19.64 -15.68
CA GLN A 71 -12.38 20.31 -16.47
C GLN A 71 -11.02 19.80 -16.01
N SER A 72 -10.03 19.79 -16.90
CA SER A 72 -8.64 19.49 -16.54
C SER A 72 -7.79 20.77 -16.54
N ALA A 73 -6.89 20.88 -15.57
CA ALA A 73 -5.94 21.96 -15.37
C ALA A 73 -4.51 21.41 -15.41
N TRP A 74 -3.63 22.05 -16.18
CA TRP A 74 -2.24 21.60 -16.36
C TRP A 74 -1.29 22.78 -16.33
N LEU A 75 -0.15 22.61 -15.65
CA LEU A 75 0.94 23.58 -15.65
C LEU A 75 1.81 23.40 -16.91
N TYR A 76 2.07 24.49 -17.61
CA TYR A 76 3.00 24.56 -18.73
C TYR A 76 4.13 25.54 -18.39
N VAL A 77 5.38 25.11 -18.61
CA VAL A 77 6.61 25.87 -18.34
C VAL A 77 7.31 26.16 -19.66
N ALA A 78 7.69 27.41 -19.91
CA ALA A 78 8.43 27.79 -21.11
C ALA A 78 9.93 27.64 -20.88
N LEU A 79 10.56 26.64 -21.50
CA LEU A 79 11.99 26.37 -21.39
C LEU A 79 12.73 26.86 -22.64
N VAL A 80 13.95 27.35 -22.44
CA VAL A 80 14.89 27.72 -23.51
C VAL A 80 16.28 27.20 -23.15
N ASN A 81 17.00 26.63 -24.11
CA ASN A 81 18.39 26.24 -23.91
C ASN A 81 19.25 27.49 -23.64
N LYS A 82 20.05 27.46 -22.57
CA LYS A 82 21.03 28.45 -22.17
C LYS A 82 21.97 28.87 -23.31
N GLU A 83 22.26 27.97 -24.23
CA GLU A 83 23.11 28.22 -25.42
C GLU A 83 22.40 29.07 -26.49
N GLU A 84 21.06 29.13 -26.47
CA GLU A 84 20.26 30.03 -27.31
C GLU A 84 20.06 31.42 -26.66
N LEU A 85 20.24 31.53 -25.34
CA LEU A 85 20.02 32.78 -24.59
C LEU A 85 21.09 33.83 -24.90
N ARG A 86 20.62 35.04 -25.15
CA ARG A 86 21.46 36.22 -25.30
C ARG A 86 21.53 36.96 -23.98
N ALA A 87 22.70 36.88 -23.34
CA ALA A 87 23.00 37.62 -22.12
C ALA A 87 22.72 39.12 -22.31
N ALA A 88 22.08 39.73 -21.30
CA ALA A 88 21.59 41.11 -21.33
C ALA A 88 20.54 41.47 -22.43
N GLU A 89 20.01 40.51 -23.20
CA GLU A 89 18.84 40.70 -24.10
C GLU A 89 17.60 39.97 -23.56
N ASP A 90 17.65 38.64 -23.42
CA ASP A 90 16.48 37.79 -23.15
C ASP A 90 15.99 37.83 -21.69
N LEU A 91 14.66 37.76 -21.51
CA LEU A 91 14.00 37.80 -20.20
C LEU A 91 13.72 36.39 -19.64
N VAL A 92 14.40 36.08 -18.54
CA VAL A 92 14.33 34.81 -17.78
C VAL A 92 13.64 35.01 -16.44
N VAL A 93 13.04 33.95 -15.90
CA VAL A 93 12.46 33.96 -14.55
C VAL A 93 13.58 33.78 -13.52
N VAL A 94 13.66 34.66 -12.53
CA VAL A 94 14.59 34.55 -11.38
C VAL A 94 13.87 34.23 -10.07
N ASN A 95 12.58 34.61 -9.98
CA ASN A 95 11.76 34.29 -8.82
C ASN A 95 10.31 34.02 -9.22
N ILE A 96 9.66 33.14 -8.46
CA ILE A 96 8.25 32.76 -8.59
C ILE A 96 7.67 32.91 -7.19
N SER A 97 6.47 33.47 -7.10
CA SER A 97 5.69 33.53 -5.87
C SER A 97 4.23 33.18 -6.17
N VAL A 98 3.48 32.77 -5.16
CA VAL A 98 2.06 32.41 -5.26
C VAL A 98 1.28 33.10 -4.14
N GLY A 99 0.20 33.80 -4.49
CA GLY A 99 -0.67 34.51 -3.54
C GLY A 99 -1.56 35.59 -4.19
N GLU A 100 -2.52 36.11 -3.43
CA GLU A 100 -3.47 37.13 -3.90
C GLU A 100 -2.80 38.48 -4.19
N GLN A 101 -1.75 38.80 -3.43
CA GLN A 101 -1.09 40.10 -3.43
C GLN A 101 0.28 40.01 -4.09
N THR A 102 0.65 41.06 -4.83
CA THR A 102 1.99 41.19 -5.43
C THR A 102 3.07 41.15 -4.34
N PRO A 103 4.17 40.39 -4.50
CA PRO A 103 5.25 40.34 -3.52
C PRO A 103 5.85 41.72 -3.23
N THR A 104 6.10 42.01 -1.96
CA THR A 104 6.44 43.35 -1.44
C THR A 104 7.93 43.71 -1.52
N ASP A 105 8.58 43.37 -2.64
CA ASP A 105 9.96 43.77 -2.93
C ASP A 105 10.02 45.16 -3.56
N SER A 106 10.67 46.10 -2.87
CA SER A 106 10.67 47.52 -3.24
C SER A 106 11.56 47.81 -4.46
N GLY A 107 10.95 47.97 -5.63
CA GLY A 107 11.61 48.40 -6.87
C GLY A 107 11.61 47.38 -8.01
N THR A 108 11.18 46.15 -7.75
CA THR A 108 11.08 45.06 -8.76
C THR A 108 9.71 44.99 -9.42
N SER A 109 9.67 44.89 -10.75
CA SER A 109 8.43 44.71 -11.52
C SER A 109 8.06 43.23 -11.60
N TRP A 110 7.17 42.77 -10.72
CA TRP A 110 6.58 41.43 -10.80
C TRP A 110 5.48 41.37 -11.87
N GLU A 111 5.54 40.37 -12.74
CA GLU A 111 4.49 40.07 -13.72
C GLU A 111 3.45 39.11 -13.10
N SER A 112 2.16 39.38 -13.31
CA SER A 112 1.09 38.47 -12.91
C SER A 112 0.85 37.37 -13.95
N ARG A 113 0.40 36.20 -13.49
CA ARG A 113 -0.23 35.12 -14.27
C ARG A 113 -1.49 34.64 -13.52
N PRO A 114 -2.45 33.98 -14.19
CA PRO A 114 -3.64 33.44 -13.53
C PRO A 114 -3.35 32.48 -12.36
N TYR A 115 -4.36 32.23 -11.53
CA TYR A 115 -4.30 31.33 -10.35
C TYR A 115 -3.29 31.76 -9.27
N GLY A 116 -3.11 33.08 -9.09
CA GLY A 116 -2.30 33.66 -8.02
C GLY A 116 -0.79 33.65 -8.27
N ILE A 117 -0.34 33.34 -9.48
CA ILE A 117 1.08 33.21 -9.82
C ILE A 117 1.69 34.60 -10.10
N TRP A 118 2.88 34.84 -9.54
CA TRP A 118 3.69 36.03 -9.80
C TRP A 118 5.10 35.63 -10.24
N LEU A 119 5.58 36.22 -11.34
CA LEU A 119 6.91 35.98 -11.91
C LEU A 119 7.77 37.23 -11.81
N LEU A 120 8.96 37.11 -11.22
CA LEU A 120 10.01 38.12 -11.30
C LEU A 120 10.93 37.75 -12.46
N ARG A 121 10.97 38.61 -13.49
CA ARG A 121 11.75 38.38 -14.70
C ARG A 121 12.80 39.47 -14.89
N HIS A 122 14.01 39.05 -15.24
CA HIS A 122 15.14 39.93 -15.51
C HIS A 122 15.87 39.48 -16.77
N LYS A 123 16.75 40.34 -17.28
CA LYS A 123 17.64 40.00 -18.39
C LYS A 123 18.64 38.95 -17.95
N PHE A 124 18.88 37.93 -18.78
CA PHE A 124 19.77 36.83 -18.44
C PHE A 124 21.19 37.30 -18.11
N SER A 125 21.66 36.96 -16.91
CA SER A 125 22.99 37.27 -16.35
C SER A 125 23.82 35.99 -16.19
N THR A 126 23.37 35.10 -15.31
CA THR A 126 23.97 33.80 -15.00
C THR A 126 22.86 32.76 -14.86
N ILE A 127 23.18 31.47 -14.98
CA ILE A 127 22.19 30.41 -14.68
C ILE A 127 21.93 30.32 -13.17
N ASP A 128 22.95 30.60 -12.37
CA ASP A 128 22.98 30.40 -10.92
C ASP A 128 22.03 31.34 -10.16
N GLU A 129 21.56 32.42 -10.81
CA GLU A 129 20.54 33.36 -10.32
C GLU A 129 19.12 33.10 -10.88
N THR A 130 18.95 32.13 -11.78
CA THR A 130 17.67 31.89 -12.50
C THR A 130 16.90 30.69 -11.99
N VAL A 131 15.58 30.66 -12.23
CA VAL A 131 14.78 29.44 -12.11
C VAL A 131 15.07 28.55 -13.32
N THR A 132 15.43 27.29 -13.05
CA THR A 132 15.79 26.30 -14.08
C THR A 132 14.74 25.21 -14.24
N GLU A 133 14.09 24.81 -13.14
CA GLU A 133 13.02 23.80 -13.14
C GLU A 133 11.86 24.21 -12.23
N VAL A 134 10.65 23.75 -12.56
CA VAL A 134 9.42 23.93 -11.79
C VAL A 134 8.63 22.62 -11.80
N ASP A 135 8.09 22.24 -10.64
CA ASP A 135 7.33 21.03 -10.39
C ASP A 135 6.09 21.35 -9.54
N VAL A 136 5.19 20.38 -9.35
CA VAL A 136 3.95 20.54 -8.57
C VAL A 136 3.81 19.42 -7.54
N PHE A 137 3.44 19.75 -6.31
CA PHE A 137 3.10 18.79 -5.27
C PHE A 137 1.79 19.17 -4.57
N PHE A 138 1.15 18.21 -3.90
CA PHE A 138 -0.27 18.31 -3.55
C PHE A 138 -0.54 18.10 -2.06
N GLY A 139 -1.32 18.99 -1.46
CA GLY A 139 -1.71 18.92 -0.04
C GLY A 139 -0.99 19.92 0.85
N VAL A 140 -1.52 20.07 2.08
CA VAL A 140 -0.96 20.96 3.11
C VAL A 140 0.32 20.40 3.73
N ASP A 141 0.45 19.08 3.65
CA ASP A 141 1.49 18.16 4.12
C ASP A 141 2.54 17.80 3.04
N ALA A 142 2.41 18.35 1.82
CA ALA A 142 3.39 18.20 0.76
C ALA A 142 4.78 18.72 1.19
N VAL A 143 5.83 18.00 0.78
CA VAL A 143 7.24 18.35 1.01
C VAL A 143 8.04 18.14 -0.28
N ASP A 144 9.14 18.86 -0.43
CA ASP A 144 10.15 18.61 -1.47
C ASP A 144 11.53 18.48 -0.79
N PRO A 145 12.07 17.26 -0.64
CA PRO A 145 13.35 17.04 0.05
C PRO A 145 14.55 17.20 -0.90
N ARG A 146 14.35 17.54 -2.18
CA ARG A 146 15.47 17.72 -3.12
C ARG A 146 16.28 18.96 -2.72
N PRO A 147 17.62 18.91 -2.62
CA PRO A 147 18.38 20.04 -2.13
C PRO A 147 18.30 21.22 -3.10
N GLN A 148 18.20 22.44 -2.57
CA GLN A 148 18.00 23.71 -3.29
C GLN A 148 16.64 23.89 -4.00
N TRP A 149 15.72 22.92 -3.92
CA TRP A 149 14.33 23.14 -4.31
C TRP A 149 13.57 23.91 -3.23
N ALA A 150 12.56 24.69 -3.63
CA ALA A 150 11.76 25.51 -2.74
C ALA A 150 10.25 25.33 -3.01
N LEU A 151 9.57 24.58 -2.12
CA LEU A 151 8.13 24.39 -2.15
C LEU A 151 7.38 25.63 -1.63
N MET A 152 6.52 26.19 -2.46
CA MET A 152 5.70 27.36 -2.14
C MET A 152 4.63 27.01 -1.10
N GLN A 153 4.58 27.81 -0.03
CA GLN A 153 3.64 27.59 1.08
C GLN A 153 2.19 27.87 0.67
N SER A 154 1.98 28.94 -0.09
CA SER A 154 0.71 29.27 -0.74
C SER A 154 0.41 28.27 -1.87
N PRO A 155 -0.79 27.67 -1.92
CA PRO A 155 -1.22 26.89 -3.07
C PRO A 155 -1.62 27.77 -4.25
N LEU A 156 -1.68 27.18 -5.44
CA LEU A 156 -2.30 27.76 -6.62
C LEU A 156 -3.78 28.06 -6.34
N GLN A 157 -4.27 29.20 -6.84
CA GLN A 157 -5.64 29.67 -6.60
C GLN A 157 -6.62 29.03 -7.58
N LEU A 158 -6.72 27.71 -7.49
CA LEU A 158 -7.64 26.87 -8.25
C LEU A 158 -8.95 26.72 -7.46
N GLU A 159 -10.09 26.78 -8.14
CA GLU A 159 -11.39 26.49 -7.54
C GLU A 159 -11.54 24.96 -7.40
N THR A 160 -11.18 24.42 -6.23
CA THR A 160 -11.27 22.99 -5.91
C THR A 160 -12.26 22.71 -4.78
N HIS A 161 -12.78 21.49 -4.72
CA HIS A 161 -13.60 21.05 -3.58
C HIS A 161 -12.71 20.89 -2.32
N PRO A 162 -13.12 21.32 -1.10
CA PRO A 162 -12.23 21.39 0.06
C PRO A 162 -11.58 20.07 0.55
N LYS A 163 -12.04 18.91 0.07
CA LYS A 163 -11.38 17.61 0.32
C LYS A 163 -10.17 17.34 -0.61
N ILE A 164 -10.00 18.11 -1.69
CA ILE A 164 -8.97 17.86 -2.71
C ILE A 164 -7.63 18.46 -2.26
N PRO A 165 -6.54 17.68 -2.19
CA PRO A 165 -5.20 18.18 -1.87
C PRO A 165 -4.80 19.36 -2.75
N VAL A 166 -4.45 20.49 -2.13
CA VAL A 166 -4.17 21.75 -2.84
C VAL A 166 -2.84 21.70 -3.61
N ALA A 167 -2.85 22.08 -4.88
CA ALA A 167 -1.65 22.12 -5.72
C ALA A 167 -0.70 23.27 -5.31
N ARG A 168 0.58 22.96 -5.10
CA ARG A 168 1.66 23.90 -4.76
C ARG A 168 2.81 23.79 -5.75
N LEU A 169 3.41 24.91 -6.14
CA LEU A 169 4.61 24.92 -6.97
C LEU A 169 5.85 24.61 -6.12
N SER A 170 6.75 23.76 -6.62
CA SER A 170 8.14 23.70 -6.17
C SER A 170 9.07 24.19 -7.28
N VAL A 171 10.14 24.88 -6.93
CA VAL A 171 11.04 25.53 -7.91
C VAL A 171 12.50 25.27 -7.58
N LEU A 172 13.30 24.98 -8.60
CA LEU A 172 14.76 24.95 -8.52
C LEU A 172 15.33 26.28 -8.99
N ARG A 173 16.30 26.82 -8.24
CA ARG A 173 17.11 27.96 -8.65
C ARG A 173 18.54 27.51 -8.91
N GLY A 174 19.18 28.08 -9.92
CA GLY A 174 20.53 27.70 -10.29
C GLY A 174 20.61 26.28 -10.82
N ARG A 175 21.68 25.57 -10.49
CA ARG A 175 21.92 24.21 -10.97
C ARG A 175 21.54 23.22 -9.88
N ALA A 176 20.96 22.09 -10.27
CA ALA A 176 20.84 20.95 -9.37
C ALA A 176 22.21 20.66 -8.74
N PRO A 177 22.32 20.59 -7.40
CA PRO A 177 23.57 20.24 -6.75
C PRO A 177 23.99 18.82 -7.12
N ARG A 178 25.28 18.51 -6.94
CA ARG A 178 25.73 17.11 -7.04
C ARG A 178 25.05 16.29 -5.94
N SER A 179 24.75 15.03 -6.23
CA SER A 179 24.19 14.16 -5.21
C SER A 179 25.19 13.94 -4.07
N ASP A 180 24.72 14.12 -2.84
CA ASP A 180 25.48 13.81 -1.61
C ASP A 180 25.39 12.31 -1.22
N THR A 181 24.80 11.45 -2.08
CA THR A 181 24.78 9.99 -1.88
C THR A 181 26.21 9.46 -1.71
N PRO A 182 26.53 8.75 -0.62
CA PRO A 182 27.83 8.09 -0.45
C PRO A 182 28.11 7.09 -1.58
N THR A 183 29.35 7.03 -2.07
CA THR A 183 29.72 6.12 -3.17
C THR A 183 29.69 4.63 -2.79
N ALA A 184 29.70 4.31 -1.49
CA ALA A 184 29.47 2.98 -0.94
C ALA A 184 28.94 3.07 0.50
N LEU A 185 28.18 2.07 0.93
CA LEU A 185 27.87 1.87 2.35
C LEU A 185 29.08 1.24 3.06
N ARG A 186 29.32 1.61 4.32
CA ARG A 186 30.46 1.14 5.11
C ARG A 186 30.08 0.82 6.54
N VAL A 187 30.62 -0.27 7.07
CA VAL A 187 30.61 -0.58 8.50
C VAL A 187 31.32 0.56 9.27
N ARG A 188 30.79 0.92 10.44
CA ARG A 188 31.38 1.93 11.32
C ARG A 188 32.64 1.40 12.02
N GLU A 189 33.46 2.31 12.55
CA GLU A 189 34.73 2.00 13.23
C GLU A 189 34.56 1.16 14.53
N ASP A 190 33.33 1.02 15.07
CA ASP A 190 32.99 0.09 16.15
C ASP A 190 32.70 -1.35 15.67
N GLY A 191 32.81 -1.62 14.37
CA GLY A 191 32.53 -2.92 13.76
C GLY A 191 31.04 -3.20 13.57
N LYS A 192 30.19 -2.17 13.59
CA LYS A 192 28.74 -2.30 13.47
C LYS A 192 28.16 -1.63 12.21
N PHE A 193 27.07 -2.19 11.71
CA PHE A 193 26.23 -1.58 10.68
C PHE A 193 24.76 -1.84 10.99
N LYS A 194 23.94 -0.78 11.02
CA LYS A 194 22.54 -0.84 11.44
C LYS A 194 21.61 -0.51 10.28
N ILE A 195 20.64 -1.39 10.02
CA ILE A 195 19.57 -1.19 9.05
C ILE A 195 18.26 -0.96 9.79
N LEU A 196 17.53 0.10 9.45
CA LEU A 196 16.12 0.26 9.84
C LEU A 196 15.24 -0.16 8.68
N GLN A 197 14.41 -1.18 8.89
CA GLN A 197 13.38 -1.59 7.95
C GLN A 197 12.07 -0.85 8.27
N ILE A 198 11.53 -0.17 7.27
CA ILE A 198 10.24 0.52 7.31
C ILE A 198 9.36 -0.10 6.22
N SER A 199 8.11 -0.40 6.56
CA SER A 199 7.23 -1.21 5.70
C SER A 199 5.81 -0.68 5.75
N ASP A 200 5.06 -0.82 4.66
CA ASP A 200 3.61 -0.63 4.66
C ASP A 200 3.21 0.75 5.23
N THR A 201 3.85 1.81 4.73
CA THR A 201 3.58 3.19 5.21
C THR A 201 2.28 3.76 4.66
N HIS A 202 1.82 3.25 3.50
CA HIS A 202 0.52 3.57 2.89
C HIS A 202 0.22 5.07 2.82
N MET A 203 1.22 5.84 2.40
CA MET A 203 1.12 7.29 2.27
C MET A 203 0.27 7.65 1.04
N VAL A 204 -0.44 8.77 1.09
CA VAL A 204 -1.34 9.23 0.01
C VAL A 204 -1.02 10.63 -0.49
N THR A 205 -1.67 11.04 -1.59
CA THR A 205 -1.72 12.46 -1.97
C THR A 205 -2.59 13.20 -0.96
N GLY A 206 -1.98 13.99 -0.05
CA GLY A 206 -2.67 14.59 1.10
C GLY A 206 -2.57 13.77 2.40
N VAL A 207 -3.27 14.19 3.46
CA VAL A 207 -3.01 13.75 4.85
C VAL A 207 -3.43 12.33 5.24
N GLY A 208 -4.18 11.61 4.39
CA GLY A 208 -4.71 10.26 4.70
C GLY A 208 -5.70 10.22 5.88
N VAL A 209 -6.19 9.02 6.21
CA VAL A 209 -7.17 8.80 7.30
C VAL A 209 -6.83 7.54 8.10
N CYS A 210 -6.39 7.70 9.35
CA CYS A 210 -6.16 6.59 10.27
C CYS A 210 -7.41 6.32 11.10
N ARG A 211 -7.91 5.07 11.05
CA ARG A 211 -9.16 4.67 11.73
C ARG A 211 -8.96 3.72 12.92
N ASP A 212 -7.78 3.12 13.07
CA ASP A 212 -7.50 2.03 14.01
C ASP A 212 -6.26 2.24 14.92
N ALA A 213 -5.78 3.47 15.06
CA ALA A 213 -4.76 3.82 16.06
C ALA A 213 -5.20 3.54 17.51
N ILE A 214 -4.23 3.38 18.41
CA ILE A 214 -4.43 3.11 19.85
C ILE A 214 -3.46 3.92 20.71
N ASP A 215 -3.84 4.17 21.97
CA ASP A 215 -2.93 4.77 22.95
C ASP A 215 -1.94 3.74 23.53
N ALA A 216 -0.96 4.20 24.30
CA ALA A 216 0.07 3.38 24.97
C ALA A 216 -0.47 2.34 25.99
N HIS A 217 -1.80 2.25 26.15
CA HIS A 217 -2.49 1.29 27.02
C HIS A 217 -3.44 0.38 26.22
N GLY A 218 -3.47 0.49 24.89
CA GLY A 218 -4.29 -0.31 23.99
C GLY A 218 -5.72 0.20 23.79
N ASN A 219 -6.04 1.44 24.19
CA ASN A 219 -7.39 2.01 24.02
C ASN A 219 -7.57 2.58 22.60
N ASP A 220 -8.72 2.31 21.97
CA ASP A 220 -9.17 2.93 20.70
C ASP A 220 -8.96 4.46 20.71
N LEU A 221 -8.10 4.97 19.82
CA LEU A 221 -8.05 6.39 19.48
C LEU A 221 -9.13 6.75 18.44
N PRO A 222 -9.60 8.02 18.42
CA PRO A 222 -10.48 8.53 17.37
C PRO A 222 -9.77 8.60 16.01
N GLU A 223 -10.57 8.77 14.96
CA GLU A 223 -10.08 8.99 13.59
C GLU A 223 -9.23 10.27 13.49
N SER A 224 -8.14 10.21 12.71
CA SER A 224 -7.16 11.31 12.58
C SER A 224 -6.36 11.22 11.28
N ASP A 225 -5.72 12.32 10.89
CA ASP A 225 -4.77 12.41 9.77
C ASP A 225 -3.68 11.33 9.88
N ALA A 226 -3.55 10.47 8.87
CA ALA A 226 -2.65 9.32 8.90
C ALA A 226 -1.18 9.71 8.63
N ASP A 227 -0.93 10.33 7.49
CA ASP A 227 0.40 10.58 6.97
C ASP A 227 1.28 11.43 7.92
N PRO A 228 0.75 12.47 8.61
CA PRO A 228 1.51 13.20 9.64
C PRO A 228 1.89 12.33 10.85
N LEU A 229 1.10 11.31 11.20
CA LEU A 229 1.44 10.35 12.26
C LEU A 229 2.51 9.37 11.78
N THR A 230 2.39 8.85 10.55
CA THR A 230 3.41 7.98 9.93
C THR A 230 4.77 8.68 9.86
N VAL A 231 4.83 9.90 9.30
CA VAL A 231 6.06 10.70 9.21
C VAL A 231 6.64 10.95 10.60
N LYS A 232 5.82 11.38 11.56
CA LYS A 232 6.27 11.63 12.93
C LYS A 232 6.82 10.36 13.61
N PHE A 233 6.25 9.19 13.33
CA PHE A 233 6.78 7.92 13.85
C PHE A 233 8.14 7.59 13.23
N ILE A 234 8.27 7.69 11.90
CA ILE A 234 9.54 7.54 11.17
C ILE A 234 10.62 8.46 11.75
N GLU A 235 10.32 9.76 11.88
CA GLU A 235 11.26 10.75 12.43
C GLU A 235 11.75 10.39 13.84
N ASN A 236 10.84 10.01 14.75
CA ASN A 236 11.21 9.62 16.11
C ASN A 236 12.14 8.39 16.11
N ILE A 237 11.90 7.40 15.24
CA ILE A 237 12.74 6.19 15.19
C ILE A 237 14.09 6.45 14.52
N LEU A 238 14.17 7.29 13.48
CA LEU A 238 15.43 7.73 12.91
C LEU A 238 16.30 8.48 13.94
N ASP A 239 15.70 9.37 14.74
CA ASP A 239 16.40 10.14 15.77
C ASP A 239 16.86 9.28 16.97
N ILE A 240 16.15 8.18 17.27
CA ILE A 240 16.50 7.21 18.31
C ILE A 240 17.57 6.22 17.83
N GLU A 241 17.37 5.61 16.66
CA GLU A 241 18.24 4.52 16.18
C GLU A 241 19.49 4.99 15.45
N LYS A 242 19.38 6.07 14.67
CA LYS A 242 20.42 6.59 13.78
C LYS A 242 21.02 5.47 12.92
N PRO A 243 20.20 4.82 12.08
CA PRO A 243 20.64 3.72 11.23
C PRO A 243 21.66 4.18 10.18
N ASP A 244 22.51 3.26 9.77
CA ASP A 244 23.51 3.43 8.72
C ASP A 244 22.88 3.24 7.31
N LEU A 245 21.70 2.61 7.24
CA LEU A 245 20.84 2.46 6.06
C LEU A 245 19.36 2.34 6.49
N VAL A 246 18.44 2.91 5.72
CA VAL A 246 17.01 2.55 5.75
C VAL A 246 16.67 1.64 4.57
N VAL A 247 15.85 0.62 4.81
CA VAL A 247 15.25 -0.21 3.75
C VAL A 247 13.73 -0.08 3.81
N LEU A 248 13.15 0.31 2.68
CA LEU A 248 11.71 0.42 2.47
C LEU A 248 11.20 -0.88 1.83
N THR A 249 10.49 -1.72 2.58
CA THR A 249 10.00 -3.04 2.10
C THR A 249 8.62 -2.99 1.45
N GLY A 250 8.45 -2.10 0.47
CA GLY A 250 7.21 -1.96 -0.31
C GLY A 250 6.04 -1.34 0.43
N ASP A 251 4.96 -1.10 -0.32
CA ASP A 251 3.71 -0.43 0.07
C ASP A 251 3.96 0.83 0.90
N GLN A 252 4.89 1.62 0.38
CA GLN A 252 5.14 2.96 0.88
C GLN A 252 4.02 3.92 0.46
N LEU A 253 3.33 3.55 -0.63
CA LEU A 253 2.12 4.17 -1.13
C LEU A 253 0.90 3.28 -0.88
N HIS A 254 -0.25 3.92 -0.68
CA HIS A 254 -1.56 3.25 -0.72
C HIS A 254 -2.05 3.01 -2.16
N HIS A 255 -3.16 2.30 -2.31
CA HIS A 255 -3.83 2.10 -3.61
C HIS A 255 -4.51 3.38 -4.13
N ASP A 256 -4.78 3.41 -5.45
CA ASP A 256 -5.57 4.44 -6.16
C ASP A 256 -5.09 5.89 -5.97
N ILE A 257 -3.79 6.08 -5.75
CA ILE A 257 -3.18 7.40 -5.58
C ILE A 257 -3.25 8.22 -6.87
N PRO A 258 -3.79 9.47 -6.83
CA PRO A 258 -3.86 10.34 -8.00
C PRO A 258 -2.53 11.03 -8.35
N GLU A 259 -1.60 11.15 -7.40
CA GLU A 259 -0.24 11.69 -7.66
C GLU A 259 0.81 11.06 -6.72
N SER A 260 1.52 10.05 -7.21
CA SER A 260 2.49 9.26 -6.43
C SER A 260 3.72 10.04 -5.98
N HIS A 261 4.19 11.04 -6.74
CA HIS A 261 5.46 11.73 -6.49
C HIS A 261 5.42 12.50 -5.16
N THR A 262 4.30 13.17 -4.87
CA THR A 262 3.98 13.80 -3.59
C THR A 262 4.08 12.83 -2.41
N ALA A 263 3.51 11.63 -2.55
CA ALA A 263 3.48 10.65 -1.47
C ALA A 263 4.85 10.00 -1.24
N ILE A 264 5.58 9.64 -2.32
CA ILE A 264 6.98 9.18 -2.25
C ILE A 264 7.84 10.20 -1.48
N PHE A 265 7.70 11.49 -1.80
CA PHE A 265 8.50 12.55 -1.17
C PHE A 265 8.25 12.68 0.34
N LYS A 266 7.02 12.45 0.80
CA LYS A 266 6.68 12.39 2.23
C LYS A 266 7.34 11.19 2.94
N VAL A 267 7.46 10.04 2.27
CA VAL A 267 8.16 8.86 2.81
C VAL A 267 9.66 9.14 2.95
N VAL A 268 10.32 9.65 1.91
CA VAL A 268 11.80 9.78 1.87
C VAL A 268 12.36 11.01 2.59
N ALA A 269 11.56 12.08 2.76
CA ALA A 269 12.06 13.33 3.36
C ALA A 269 12.68 13.15 4.77
N PRO A 270 12.12 12.35 5.70
CA PRO A 270 12.75 12.05 6.99
C PRO A 270 14.18 11.51 6.91
N MET A 271 14.51 10.70 5.90
CA MET A 271 15.85 10.15 5.65
C MET A 271 16.78 11.18 5.04
N ILE A 272 16.31 11.85 3.97
CA ILE A 272 17.10 12.84 3.22
C ILE A 272 17.48 14.02 4.12
N ASN A 273 16.54 14.53 4.92
CA ASN A 273 16.78 15.63 5.88
C ASN A 273 17.78 15.27 6.99
N ARG A 274 18.07 13.98 7.19
CA ARG A 274 19.03 13.45 8.16
C ARG A 274 20.31 12.92 7.51
N SER A 275 20.44 13.03 6.18
CA SER A 275 21.53 12.47 5.38
C SER A 275 21.71 10.96 5.53
N ILE A 276 20.63 10.23 5.80
CA ILE A 276 20.64 8.77 6.01
C ILE A 276 20.44 8.08 4.66
N PRO A 277 21.34 7.17 4.24
CA PRO A 277 21.15 6.34 3.05
C PRO A 277 19.85 5.54 3.07
N PHE A 278 19.21 5.36 1.92
CA PHE A 278 18.03 4.50 1.81
C PHE A 278 18.00 3.65 0.54
N ALA A 279 17.35 2.49 0.64
CA ALA A 279 17.06 1.56 -0.46
C ALA A 279 15.59 1.14 -0.39
N ALA A 280 15.02 0.67 -1.50
CA ALA A 280 13.60 0.30 -1.60
C ALA A 280 13.35 -0.89 -2.54
N VAL A 281 12.34 -1.69 -2.20
CA VAL A 281 11.61 -2.59 -3.10
C VAL A 281 10.15 -2.11 -3.19
N PHE A 282 9.44 -2.51 -4.24
CA PHE A 282 8.00 -2.20 -4.39
C PHE A 282 7.12 -3.29 -3.78
N GLY A 283 5.98 -2.87 -3.23
CA GLY A 283 4.86 -3.73 -2.89
C GLY A 283 3.73 -3.68 -3.93
N ASN A 284 2.64 -4.40 -3.70
CA ASN A 284 1.54 -4.47 -4.67
C ASN A 284 0.82 -3.12 -4.79
N HIS A 285 0.44 -2.51 -3.67
CA HIS A 285 -0.30 -1.25 -3.66
C HIS A 285 0.52 -0.09 -4.22
N ASP A 286 1.87 -0.16 -4.16
CA ASP A 286 2.74 0.92 -4.66
C ASP A 286 2.43 1.39 -6.09
N SER A 287 1.95 0.50 -6.97
CA SER A 287 1.60 0.83 -8.36
C SER A 287 0.14 0.53 -8.73
N GLU A 288 -0.75 0.42 -7.74
CA GLU A 288 -2.18 0.19 -7.97
C GLU A 288 -2.95 1.49 -8.23
N GLY A 289 -3.75 1.47 -9.30
CA GLY A 289 -4.71 2.53 -9.63
C GLY A 289 -4.49 3.21 -10.98
N ILE A 290 -5.54 3.84 -11.51
CA ILE A 290 -5.57 4.39 -12.89
C ILE A 290 -4.67 5.61 -13.11
N HIS A 291 -4.17 6.23 -12.04
CA HIS A 291 -3.35 7.44 -12.05
C HIS A 291 -2.02 7.29 -11.30
N ALA A 292 -1.80 6.15 -10.64
CA ALA A 292 -0.54 5.84 -9.99
C ALA A 292 0.61 5.75 -11.01
N LEU A 293 1.81 6.16 -10.61
CA LEU A 293 3.00 5.97 -11.44
C LEU A 293 3.37 4.48 -11.49
N ASN A 294 3.65 3.95 -12.68
CA ASN A 294 4.22 2.60 -12.79
C ASN A 294 5.62 2.53 -12.19
N ARG A 295 6.04 1.32 -11.78
CA ARG A 295 7.30 1.07 -11.07
C ARG A 295 8.54 1.62 -11.78
N ASP A 296 8.58 1.61 -13.12
CA ASP A 296 9.66 2.26 -13.89
C ASP A 296 9.80 3.76 -13.59
N LYS A 297 8.67 4.49 -13.56
CA LYS A 297 8.66 5.93 -13.28
C LYS A 297 9.00 6.21 -11.82
N GLN A 298 8.47 5.40 -10.90
CA GLN A 298 8.80 5.53 -9.48
C GLN A 298 10.27 5.23 -9.21
N MET A 299 10.83 4.17 -9.80
CA MET A 299 12.25 3.85 -9.71
C MET A 299 13.11 4.94 -10.33
N SER A 300 12.66 5.54 -11.44
CA SER A 300 13.34 6.69 -12.06
C SER A 300 13.36 7.93 -11.16
N ILE A 301 12.33 8.16 -10.35
CA ILE A 301 12.35 9.16 -9.27
C ILE A 301 13.33 8.73 -8.18
N LEU A 302 13.12 7.53 -7.61
CA LEU A 302 13.87 7.02 -6.46
C LEU A 302 15.38 6.98 -6.69
N GLN A 303 15.86 6.49 -7.83
CA GLN A 303 17.30 6.39 -8.13
C GLN A 303 18.02 7.74 -8.26
N ASN A 304 17.27 8.83 -8.49
CA ASN A 304 17.81 10.18 -8.69
C ASN A 304 17.70 11.08 -7.43
N LEU A 305 17.18 10.55 -6.31
CA LEU A 305 17.11 11.26 -5.04
C LEU A 305 18.45 11.21 -4.29
N PRO A 306 18.79 12.26 -3.51
CA PRO A 306 19.98 12.23 -2.65
C PRO A 306 19.86 11.12 -1.61
N PHE A 307 21.00 10.53 -1.22
CA PHE A 307 21.11 9.40 -0.30
C PHE A 307 20.43 8.09 -0.75
N SER A 308 19.78 8.07 -1.93
CA SER A 308 19.19 6.86 -2.50
C SER A 308 20.24 5.90 -3.05
N PHE A 309 20.05 4.61 -2.77
CA PHE A 309 20.75 3.49 -3.39
C PHE A 309 19.84 2.65 -4.31
N CYS A 310 18.58 3.07 -4.52
CA CYS A 310 17.59 2.37 -5.34
C CYS A 310 18.05 2.27 -6.81
N ARG A 311 17.84 1.12 -7.47
CA ARG A 311 18.24 0.87 -8.86
C ARG A 311 17.20 -0.02 -9.56
N PRO A 312 16.96 0.13 -10.88
CA PRO A 312 15.97 -0.69 -11.60
C PRO A 312 16.35 -2.16 -11.74
N GLY A 313 17.64 -2.48 -11.74
CA GLY A 313 18.13 -3.85 -12.00
C GLY A 313 18.45 -4.12 -13.47
N PRO A 314 18.79 -5.37 -13.84
CA PRO A 314 19.05 -5.76 -15.22
C PRO A 314 17.77 -5.82 -16.05
N THR A 315 17.79 -5.28 -17.27
CA THR A 315 16.63 -5.22 -18.18
C THR A 315 16.20 -6.57 -18.77
N ASN A 316 16.81 -7.68 -18.33
CA ASN A 316 16.55 -9.06 -18.76
C ASN A 316 16.08 -9.96 -17.60
N VAL A 317 15.72 -9.34 -16.47
CA VAL A 317 15.19 -9.99 -15.25
C VAL A 317 13.79 -9.45 -15.03
N ASP A 318 12.85 -10.31 -14.61
CA ASP A 318 11.45 -9.93 -14.41
C ASP A 318 11.27 -9.02 -13.18
N GLY A 319 10.47 -7.96 -13.32
CA GLY A 319 10.21 -6.98 -12.26
C GLY A 319 11.23 -5.83 -12.20
N ILE A 320 10.88 -4.76 -11.49
CA ILE A 320 11.67 -3.53 -11.39
C ILE A 320 12.15 -3.33 -9.95
N GLY A 321 13.46 -3.21 -9.74
CA GLY A 321 14.04 -3.15 -8.40
C GLY A 321 14.81 -4.41 -8.00
N ASN A 322 15.25 -5.23 -8.97
CA ASN A 322 16.12 -6.37 -8.73
C ASN A 322 17.60 -5.92 -8.68
N TYR A 323 18.15 -5.64 -7.50
CA TYR A 323 19.53 -5.17 -7.34
C TYR A 323 20.17 -5.65 -6.02
N TYR A 324 21.45 -5.33 -5.82
CA TYR A 324 22.15 -5.56 -4.56
C TYR A 324 22.99 -4.35 -4.15
N ILE A 325 23.28 -4.25 -2.86
CA ILE A 325 24.21 -3.28 -2.28
C ILE A 325 25.19 -4.03 -1.40
N GLN A 326 26.48 -3.75 -1.55
CA GLN A 326 27.51 -4.24 -0.63
C GLN A 326 27.81 -3.23 0.48
N VAL A 327 27.87 -3.71 1.71
CA VAL A 327 28.38 -2.96 2.86
C VAL A 327 29.86 -3.29 3.00
N LEU A 328 30.73 -2.30 2.79
CA LEU A 328 32.18 -2.49 2.81
C LEU A 328 32.75 -2.33 4.22
N ALA A 329 33.94 -2.89 4.44
CA ALA A 329 34.72 -2.68 5.67
C ALA A 329 35.04 -1.19 5.93
N PRO A 330 35.42 -0.80 7.17
CA PRO A 330 35.71 0.59 7.53
C PRO A 330 36.85 1.25 6.73
N GLY A 331 36.98 2.57 6.87
CA GLY A 331 38.01 3.36 6.18
C GLY A 331 37.92 3.28 4.64
N GLN A 332 39.06 3.01 3.99
CA GLN A 332 39.19 2.97 2.52
C GLN A 332 39.16 1.55 1.93
N SER A 333 38.86 0.52 2.73
CA SER A 333 38.88 -0.88 2.26
C SER A 333 37.84 -1.13 1.14
N SER A 334 38.16 -2.03 0.21
CA SER A 334 37.23 -2.50 -0.83
C SER A 334 36.60 -3.87 -0.50
N LEU A 335 36.89 -4.44 0.67
CA LEU A 335 36.34 -5.73 1.12
C LEU A 335 34.85 -5.57 1.49
N PRO A 336 33.91 -6.27 0.82
CA PRO A 336 32.53 -6.38 1.30
C PRO A 336 32.47 -7.27 2.54
N LEU A 337 31.72 -6.84 3.57
CA LEU A 337 31.43 -7.60 4.79
C LEU A 337 29.95 -7.99 4.90
N SER A 338 29.09 -7.44 4.03
CA SER A 338 27.73 -7.94 3.82
C SER A 338 27.24 -7.58 2.43
N THR A 339 26.36 -8.41 1.87
CA THR A 339 25.61 -8.13 0.64
C THR A 339 24.12 -8.14 0.93
N LEU A 340 23.46 -7.03 0.65
CA LEU A 340 22.02 -6.83 0.79
C LEU A 340 21.39 -6.96 -0.59
N TYR A 341 20.49 -7.92 -0.77
CA TYR A 341 19.77 -8.16 -2.02
C TYR A 341 18.36 -7.58 -1.93
N PHE A 342 17.88 -7.02 -3.03
CA PHE A 342 16.58 -6.39 -3.19
C PHE A 342 15.91 -7.04 -4.40
N LEU A 343 14.72 -7.61 -4.21
CA LEU A 343 13.97 -8.28 -5.27
C LEU A 343 12.58 -7.67 -5.42
N ASP A 344 12.13 -7.55 -6.66
CA ASP A 344 10.73 -7.25 -6.94
C ASP A 344 9.87 -8.51 -6.71
N SER A 345 9.04 -8.50 -5.67
CA SER A 345 8.07 -9.57 -5.37
C SER A 345 6.80 -9.50 -6.20
N HIS A 346 6.76 -8.66 -7.25
CA HIS A 346 5.60 -8.43 -8.12
C HIS A 346 4.39 -7.87 -7.35
N GLY A 347 3.18 -8.15 -7.81
CA GLY A 347 1.92 -7.67 -7.23
C GLY A 347 0.82 -8.71 -7.41
N GLN A 348 -0.45 -8.30 -7.38
CA GLN A 348 -1.58 -9.18 -7.69
C GLN A 348 -1.54 -9.64 -9.17
N VAL A 349 -1.77 -10.92 -9.43
CA VAL A 349 -1.86 -11.46 -10.80
C VAL A 349 -3.17 -11.00 -11.44
N PRO A 350 -3.14 -10.25 -12.57
CA PRO A 350 -4.33 -9.65 -13.17
C PRO A 350 -5.47 -10.66 -13.43
N GLY A 351 -6.67 -10.33 -12.94
CA GLY A 351 -7.87 -11.17 -13.06
C GLY A 351 -8.05 -12.22 -11.96
N THR A 352 -7.03 -12.46 -11.13
CA THR A 352 -7.11 -13.42 -10.00
C THR A 352 -7.32 -12.69 -8.67
N THR A 353 -7.22 -13.41 -7.55
CA THR A 353 -7.07 -12.88 -6.18
C THR A 353 -5.76 -13.38 -5.54
N GLY A 354 -4.77 -13.79 -6.35
CA GLY A 354 -3.49 -14.30 -5.87
C GLY A 354 -2.35 -13.37 -6.24
N TYR A 355 -1.34 -13.32 -5.39
CA TYR A 355 -0.09 -12.61 -5.66
C TYR A 355 0.81 -13.41 -6.60
N ASP A 356 1.64 -12.72 -7.38
CA ASP A 356 2.58 -13.37 -8.29
C ASP A 356 3.88 -13.78 -7.57
N HIS A 357 4.60 -14.71 -8.17
CA HIS A 357 5.79 -15.36 -7.60
C HIS A 357 7.08 -14.78 -8.17
N ILE A 358 8.16 -14.84 -7.40
CA ILE A 358 9.54 -14.60 -7.87
C ILE A 358 9.82 -15.53 -9.07
N LYS A 359 10.19 -14.95 -10.20
CA LYS A 359 10.38 -15.66 -11.48
C LYS A 359 11.73 -16.35 -11.56
N GLN A 360 11.81 -17.37 -12.43
CA GLN A 360 13.08 -18.07 -12.68
C GLN A 360 14.22 -17.12 -13.08
N SER A 361 13.95 -16.08 -13.88
CA SER A 361 14.96 -15.08 -14.27
C SER A 361 15.56 -14.33 -13.07
N GLN A 362 14.77 -14.09 -12.02
CA GLN A 362 15.21 -13.47 -10.77
C GLN A 362 15.99 -14.47 -9.91
N ILE A 363 15.56 -15.74 -9.86
CA ILE A 363 16.27 -16.82 -9.14
C ILE A 363 17.63 -17.06 -9.77
N ASP A 364 17.71 -17.15 -11.10
CA ASP A 364 18.94 -17.32 -11.88
C ASP A 364 19.88 -16.13 -11.65
N TRP A 365 19.39 -14.89 -11.84
CA TRP A 365 20.17 -13.68 -11.59
C TRP A 365 20.70 -13.58 -10.16
N PHE A 366 19.86 -13.86 -9.16
CA PHE A 366 20.25 -13.87 -7.75
C PHE A 366 21.34 -14.92 -7.50
N THR A 367 21.17 -16.13 -8.04
CA THR A 367 22.08 -17.26 -7.89
C THR A 367 23.45 -16.95 -8.51
N GLU A 368 23.48 -16.45 -9.75
CA GLU A 368 24.71 -16.03 -10.43
C GLU A 368 25.41 -14.87 -9.69
N THR A 369 24.63 -13.87 -9.24
CA THR A 369 25.16 -12.70 -8.52
C THR A 369 25.75 -13.10 -7.17
N SER A 370 25.09 -14.00 -6.43
CA SER A 370 25.55 -14.46 -5.11
C SER A 370 26.80 -15.34 -5.22
N GLN A 371 26.86 -16.24 -6.20
CA GLN A 371 28.06 -17.03 -6.47
C GLN A 371 29.24 -16.14 -6.89
N ALA A 372 29.03 -15.17 -7.78
CA ALA A 372 30.06 -14.20 -8.18
C ALA A 372 30.56 -13.36 -6.99
N ALA A 373 29.67 -12.96 -6.08
CA ALA A 373 30.03 -12.23 -4.87
C ALA A 373 30.87 -13.08 -3.89
N ARG A 374 30.54 -14.37 -3.70
CA ARG A 374 31.34 -15.29 -2.85
C ARG A 374 32.71 -15.62 -3.47
N MET A 375 32.76 -15.94 -4.76
CA MET A 375 34.05 -16.17 -5.47
C MET A 375 35.00 -14.97 -5.35
N ALA A 376 34.47 -13.74 -5.40
CA ALA A 376 35.27 -12.53 -5.23
C ALA A 376 35.79 -12.30 -3.80
N LEU A 377 35.28 -13.01 -2.78
CA LEU A 377 35.85 -13.03 -1.43
C LEU A 377 37.00 -14.05 -1.32
N ASP A 378 36.77 -15.27 -1.83
CA ASP A 378 37.74 -16.38 -1.82
C ASP A 378 39.04 -16.02 -2.55
N ASP A 379 38.94 -15.45 -3.76
CA ASP A 379 40.09 -15.02 -4.57
C ASP A 379 41.00 -13.99 -3.86
N ASN A 380 40.45 -13.24 -2.89
CA ASN A 380 41.19 -12.26 -2.11
C ASN A 380 41.91 -12.85 -0.87
N ASN A 381 41.87 -14.18 -0.67
CA ASN A 381 42.31 -14.85 0.56
C ASN A 381 41.66 -14.30 1.85
N ASN A 382 40.51 -13.63 1.75
CA ASN A 382 39.79 -13.13 2.90
C ASN A 382 38.83 -14.22 3.42
N SER A 383 39.34 -15.09 4.29
CA SER A 383 38.52 -15.99 5.13
C SER A 383 37.79 -15.19 6.24
N GLY A 384 37.22 -14.05 5.88
CA GLY A 384 36.54 -13.12 6.77
C GLY A 384 35.03 -13.38 6.78
N PHE A 385 34.40 -13.02 7.90
CA PHE A 385 32.95 -13.05 8.04
C PHE A 385 32.26 -12.16 7.01
N HIS A 386 31.28 -12.72 6.30
CA HIS A 386 30.38 -12.04 5.40
C HIS A 386 28.95 -12.57 5.61
N LEU A 387 27.94 -11.70 5.68
CA LEU A 387 26.52 -12.11 5.70
C LEU A 387 25.73 -11.58 4.52
N SER A 388 24.77 -12.37 4.08
CA SER A 388 23.84 -12.02 3.01
C SER A 388 22.42 -11.90 3.54
N LEU A 389 21.74 -10.79 3.25
CA LEU A 389 20.33 -10.57 3.61
C LEU A 389 19.52 -10.29 2.33
N VAL A 390 18.26 -10.71 2.32
CA VAL A 390 17.31 -10.44 1.22
C VAL A 390 16.17 -9.56 1.74
N PHE A 391 15.78 -8.57 0.95
CA PHE A 391 14.60 -7.75 1.15
C PHE A 391 13.67 -7.85 -0.06
N LEU A 392 12.39 -8.05 0.24
CA LEU A 392 11.27 -8.13 -0.69
C LEU A 392 10.01 -7.58 0.02
N HIS A 393 8.87 -7.46 -0.65
CA HIS A 393 7.63 -7.02 -0.01
C HIS A 393 6.71 -8.21 0.31
N ILE A 394 6.16 -8.87 -0.73
CA ILE A 394 5.23 -9.98 -0.58
C ILE A 394 6.00 -11.21 -0.06
N PRO A 395 5.59 -11.81 1.07
CA PRO A 395 6.30 -12.91 1.68
C PRO A 395 6.29 -14.17 0.79
N LEU A 396 7.35 -14.97 0.91
CA LEU A 396 7.45 -16.27 0.25
C LEU A 396 6.48 -17.29 0.88
N PRO A 397 6.03 -18.34 0.16
CA PRO A 397 5.09 -19.33 0.70
C PRO A 397 5.53 -19.98 2.01
N GLU A 398 6.85 -20.09 2.24
CA GLU A 398 7.47 -20.61 3.45
C GLU A 398 7.11 -19.79 4.70
N PHE A 399 6.85 -18.48 4.58
CA PHE A 399 6.34 -17.65 5.68
C PHE A 399 4.97 -18.12 6.16
N GLY A 400 4.20 -18.82 5.33
CA GLY A 400 2.90 -19.42 5.68
C GLY A 400 2.97 -20.82 6.32
N ASP A 401 4.15 -21.42 6.44
CA ASP A 401 4.27 -22.79 6.96
C ASP A 401 3.92 -22.87 8.46
N LYS A 402 3.12 -23.89 8.80
CA LYS A 402 2.54 -24.11 10.14
C LYS A 402 3.53 -24.68 11.15
N ASN A 403 4.70 -25.12 10.69
CA ASN A 403 5.78 -25.70 11.48
C ASN A 403 6.90 -24.67 11.76
N LEU A 404 6.78 -23.43 11.27
CA LEU A 404 7.74 -22.36 11.52
C LEU A 404 7.99 -22.16 13.03
N ARG A 405 9.27 -22.25 13.40
CA ARG A 405 9.74 -21.98 14.76
C ARG A 405 9.95 -20.48 14.93
N ILE A 406 8.89 -19.80 15.35
CA ILE A 406 8.93 -18.38 15.73
C ILE A 406 9.90 -18.21 16.91
N GLY A 407 10.92 -17.36 16.73
CA GLY A 407 11.91 -17.02 17.75
C GLY A 407 11.62 -15.72 18.48
N ASN A 408 10.89 -14.79 17.85
CA ASN A 408 10.37 -13.58 18.46
C ASN A 408 9.14 -13.05 17.71
N GLY A 409 8.39 -12.13 18.33
CA GLY A 409 7.21 -11.52 17.72
C GLY A 409 6.05 -12.49 17.50
N HIS A 410 5.07 -12.02 16.74
CA HIS A 410 3.76 -12.65 16.65
C HIS A 410 3.30 -12.83 15.19
N ARG A 411 2.62 -13.95 14.94
CA ARG A 411 1.74 -14.13 13.80
C ARG A 411 0.31 -13.85 14.27
N GLU A 412 -0.26 -12.73 13.84
CA GLU A 412 -1.58 -12.25 14.25
C GLU A 412 -2.62 -12.38 13.12
N GLU A 413 -2.16 -12.56 11.88
CA GLU A 413 -2.97 -12.85 10.71
C GLU A 413 -2.35 -13.98 9.85
N PRO A 414 -3.09 -14.56 8.87
CA PRO A 414 -2.49 -15.45 7.87
C PRO A 414 -1.31 -14.80 7.15
N THR A 415 -0.49 -15.60 6.46
CA THR A 415 0.42 -15.06 5.46
C THR A 415 -0.32 -14.95 4.14
N GLU A 416 -0.46 -13.76 3.59
CA GLU A 416 -0.91 -13.56 2.21
C GLU A 416 0.30 -13.50 1.27
N GLY A 417 0.26 -14.27 0.17
CA GLY A 417 1.41 -14.46 -0.70
C GLY A 417 1.08 -15.32 -1.93
N PRO A 418 2.09 -15.69 -2.75
CA PRO A 418 1.84 -16.41 -3.99
C PRO A 418 1.43 -17.86 -3.76
N ASN A 419 0.36 -18.30 -4.43
CA ASN A 419 -0.08 -19.70 -4.43
C ASN A 419 0.90 -20.66 -5.15
N ILE A 420 1.87 -20.11 -5.90
CA ILE A 420 2.91 -20.85 -6.61
C ILE A 420 4.21 -20.70 -5.82
N ASN A 421 4.74 -21.81 -5.30
CA ASN A 421 6.11 -21.83 -4.83
C ASN A 421 7.07 -21.95 -6.04
N SER A 422 7.95 -20.96 -6.18
CA SER A 422 8.97 -20.93 -7.25
C SER A 422 10.29 -21.57 -6.86
N HIS A 423 10.38 -22.21 -5.69
CA HIS A 423 11.60 -22.78 -5.11
C HIS A 423 12.70 -21.74 -4.85
N PHE A 424 12.35 -20.45 -4.72
CA PHE A 424 13.32 -19.42 -4.38
C PHE A 424 13.93 -19.65 -2.98
N TYR A 425 13.17 -20.14 -2.00
CA TYR A 425 13.72 -20.50 -0.69
C TYR A 425 14.85 -21.55 -0.78
N ASP A 426 14.72 -22.56 -1.64
CA ASP A 426 15.78 -23.56 -1.85
C ASP A 426 17.08 -22.91 -2.39
N ALA A 427 16.95 -21.88 -3.23
CA ALA A 427 18.09 -21.05 -3.65
C ALA A 427 18.64 -20.20 -2.49
N LEU A 428 17.79 -19.62 -1.63
CA LEU A 428 18.24 -18.87 -0.45
C LEU A 428 19.06 -19.71 0.53
N VAL A 429 18.66 -20.97 0.77
CA VAL A 429 19.43 -21.93 1.59
C VAL A 429 20.77 -22.23 0.93
N LYS A 430 20.76 -22.62 -0.35
CA LYS A 430 21.96 -22.99 -1.13
C LYS A 430 22.98 -21.85 -1.24
N GLU A 431 22.50 -20.61 -1.33
CA GLU A 431 23.33 -19.41 -1.49
C GLU A 431 23.65 -18.71 -0.14
N GLU A 432 23.44 -19.42 0.98
CA GLU A 432 23.86 -19.07 2.35
C GLU A 432 23.30 -17.73 2.85
N ILE A 433 22.05 -17.43 2.49
CA ILE A 433 21.32 -16.25 2.99
C ILE A 433 20.97 -16.44 4.46
N SER A 434 21.24 -15.40 5.26
CA SER A 434 21.09 -15.44 6.72
C SER A 434 19.70 -15.03 7.18
N ALA A 435 19.07 -14.09 6.48
CA ALA A 435 17.72 -13.60 6.77
C ALA A 435 17.01 -13.01 5.54
N VAL A 436 15.68 -13.06 5.56
CA VAL A 436 14.75 -12.42 4.62
C VAL A 436 13.85 -11.45 5.39
N GLY A 437 13.82 -10.19 4.98
CA GLY A 437 12.87 -9.18 5.48
C GLY A 437 11.72 -8.94 4.49
N CYS A 438 10.47 -9.01 4.96
CA CYS A 438 9.25 -8.74 4.18
C CYS A 438 8.30 -7.73 4.85
N GLY A 439 7.26 -7.32 4.13
CA GLY A 439 6.15 -6.46 4.57
C GLY A 439 4.80 -7.16 4.43
N HIS A 440 3.82 -6.47 3.84
CA HIS A 440 2.55 -6.98 3.30
C HIS A 440 1.49 -7.39 4.33
N ASP A 441 1.81 -8.30 5.26
CA ASP A 441 0.92 -8.67 6.36
C ASP A 441 1.20 -7.74 7.56
N HIS A 442 0.44 -6.64 7.69
CA HIS A 442 0.82 -5.51 8.54
C HIS A 442 0.87 -5.81 10.05
N VAL A 443 0.09 -6.77 10.55
CA VAL A 443 0.06 -7.13 11.99
C VAL A 443 0.94 -8.32 12.32
N ASN A 444 1.49 -9.02 11.32
CA ASN A 444 2.56 -10.00 11.50
C ASN A 444 3.90 -9.28 11.75
N ASP A 445 4.65 -9.73 12.77
CA ASP A 445 5.91 -9.07 13.16
C ASP A 445 6.96 -10.03 13.75
N PHE A 446 6.83 -11.31 13.39
CA PHE A 446 7.71 -12.38 13.86
C PHE A 446 9.02 -12.48 13.06
N CYS A 447 10.04 -13.10 13.66
CA CYS A 447 11.08 -13.83 12.94
C CYS A 447 10.97 -15.32 13.25
N ALA A 448 11.12 -16.18 12.24
CA ALA A 448 11.04 -17.63 12.39
C ALA A 448 12.04 -18.39 11.50
N LEU A 449 12.36 -19.62 11.88
CA LEU A 449 13.07 -20.60 11.04
C LEU A 449 12.15 -21.76 10.66
N LEU A 450 12.28 -22.27 9.42
CA LEU A 450 11.75 -23.58 9.09
C LEU A 450 12.56 -24.67 9.83
N PRO A 451 11.92 -25.71 10.37
CA PRO A 451 12.63 -26.85 10.95
C PRO A 451 13.57 -27.51 9.93
N GLN A 452 14.80 -27.81 10.34
CA GLN A 452 15.76 -28.53 9.50
C GLN A 452 15.19 -29.87 9.03
N GLN A 453 15.09 -30.07 7.72
CA GLN A 453 14.87 -31.41 7.17
C GLN A 453 16.18 -32.20 7.25
N VAL A 454 16.25 -33.16 8.17
CA VAL A 454 17.38 -34.10 8.24
C VAL A 454 17.37 -34.98 6.99
N GLN A 455 18.30 -34.74 6.08
CA GLN A 455 18.52 -35.62 4.92
C GLN A 455 18.88 -37.03 5.43
N GLN A 456 18.13 -38.05 5.01
CA GLN A 456 18.31 -39.41 5.55
C GLN A 456 19.54 -40.16 4.99
N ASP A 457 20.14 -39.67 3.91
CA ASP A 457 21.20 -40.36 3.15
C ASP A 457 22.42 -39.46 2.83
N GLY A 458 22.79 -38.52 3.72
CA GLY A 458 23.90 -37.58 3.51
C GLY A 458 24.81 -37.40 4.73
N ASP A 459 26.13 -37.54 4.54
CA ASP A 459 27.17 -37.40 5.58
C ASP A 459 27.53 -35.92 5.88
N GLY A 460 26.59 -35.01 5.62
CA GLY A 460 26.74 -33.56 5.75
C GLY A 460 26.07 -33.00 7.01
N ALA A 461 26.61 -31.92 7.56
CA ALA A 461 25.93 -31.19 8.62
C ALA A 461 24.63 -30.55 8.08
N PRO A 462 23.51 -30.59 8.84
CA PRO A 462 22.26 -30.02 8.36
C PRO A 462 22.36 -28.49 8.26
N GLN A 463 22.16 -27.97 7.05
CA GLN A 463 22.22 -26.55 6.75
C GLN A 463 20.96 -25.84 7.27
N CYS A 464 21.14 -24.83 8.13
CA CYS A 464 20.05 -23.91 8.47
C CYS A 464 19.66 -23.09 7.23
N GLY A 465 18.36 -22.88 7.03
CA GLY A 465 17.88 -21.87 6.09
C GLY A 465 17.87 -20.46 6.69
N PRO A 466 17.51 -19.43 5.90
CA PRO A 466 17.43 -18.06 6.38
C PRO A 466 16.31 -17.88 7.42
N TRP A 467 16.51 -16.93 8.34
CA TRP A 467 15.43 -16.40 9.16
C TRP A 467 14.40 -15.66 8.30
N LEU A 468 13.13 -16.02 8.43
CA LEU A 468 12.00 -15.38 7.75
C LEU A 468 11.38 -14.36 8.71
N CYS A 469 11.49 -13.06 8.39
CA CYS A 469 11.12 -11.96 9.30
C CYS A 469 10.17 -10.94 8.64
N TYR A 470 9.02 -10.70 9.27
CA TYR A 470 8.16 -9.55 8.95
C TYR A 470 8.70 -8.26 9.58
N GLY A 471 8.70 -7.15 8.84
CA GLY A 471 8.96 -5.82 9.39
C GLY A 471 7.83 -5.32 10.31
N GLY A 472 6.59 -5.67 9.96
CA GLY A 472 5.36 -5.16 10.57
C GLY A 472 5.02 -3.75 10.07
N GLY A 473 3.73 -3.43 10.04
CA GLY A 473 3.21 -2.20 9.44
C GLY A 473 3.67 -0.94 10.19
N SER A 474 4.31 -0.03 9.45
CA SER A 474 4.76 1.27 9.97
C SER A 474 3.74 2.39 9.74
N GLY A 475 2.82 2.23 8.78
CA GLY A 475 1.88 3.26 8.36
C GLY A 475 0.63 3.40 9.23
N PHE A 476 0.22 4.65 9.46
CA PHE A 476 -1.10 4.98 10.00
C PHE A 476 -2.20 4.99 8.93
N GLY A 477 -1.84 5.02 7.63
CA GLY A 477 -2.78 4.91 6.51
C GLY A 477 -3.17 3.45 6.21
N GLY A 478 -2.24 2.52 6.41
CA GLY A 478 -2.48 1.09 6.29
C GLY A 478 -3.25 0.55 7.50
N TYR A 479 -3.93 -0.59 7.33
CA TYR A 479 -4.58 -1.27 8.44
C TYR A 479 -3.55 -1.70 9.48
N CYS A 480 -3.89 -1.61 10.77
CA CYS A 480 -3.21 -2.31 11.85
C CYS A 480 -4.27 -2.83 12.82
N SER A 481 -5.30 -3.48 12.26
CA SER A 481 -6.37 -4.12 13.02
C SER A 481 -6.90 -5.36 12.32
N TYR A 482 -6.99 -6.47 13.05
CA TYR A 482 -7.30 -7.79 12.49
C TYR A 482 -8.33 -8.57 13.35
N GLY A 483 -8.94 -9.60 12.77
CA GLY A 483 -9.82 -10.53 13.48
C GLY A 483 -11.32 -10.25 13.33
N LYS A 484 -12.14 -10.96 14.13
CA LYS A 484 -13.59 -11.07 13.89
C LYS A 484 -14.38 -9.87 14.43
N TRP A 485 -15.16 -9.24 13.55
CA TRP A 485 -16.15 -8.22 13.92
C TRP A 485 -17.17 -8.73 14.96
N PRO A 486 -17.69 -7.89 15.89
CA PRO A 486 -17.41 -6.46 16.10
C PRO A 486 -16.18 -6.15 16.97
N ARG A 487 -15.25 -7.10 17.12
CA ARG A 487 -14.04 -6.96 17.95
C ARG A 487 -12.78 -7.33 17.18
N GLN A 488 -12.49 -6.58 16.12
CA GLN A 488 -11.13 -6.52 15.57
C GLN A 488 -10.18 -6.04 16.67
N LYS A 489 -9.06 -6.73 16.84
CA LYS A 489 -7.96 -6.33 17.72
C LYS A 489 -7.16 -5.25 16.98
N ARG A 490 -7.00 -4.08 17.60
CA ARG A 490 -6.10 -3.02 17.10
C ARG A 490 -4.67 -3.31 17.53
N PHE A 491 -3.72 -2.76 16.78
CA PHE A 491 -2.30 -3.03 16.93
C PHE A 491 -1.47 -1.75 16.76
N HIS A 492 -0.32 -1.72 17.43
CA HIS A 492 0.63 -0.61 17.36
C HIS A 492 1.44 -0.64 16.06
N ARG A 493 1.67 0.52 15.43
CA ARG A 493 2.61 0.61 14.31
C ARG A 493 4.02 0.31 14.79
N ARG A 494 4.80 -0.33 13.92
CA ARG A 494 6.14 -0.83 14.24
C ARG A 494 7.10 -0.77 13.06
N MET A 495 8.39 -0.83 13.39
CA MET A 495 9.51 -0.90 12.47
C MET A 495 10.51 -1.92 13.01
N ARG A 496 11.16 -2.67 12.11
CA ARG A 496 12.22 -3.63 12.48
C ARG A 496 13.58 -2.99 12.33
N VAL A 497 14.47 -3.26 13.27
CA VAL A 497 15.88 -2.88 13.22
C VAL A 497 16.72 -4.14 13.09
N TRP A 498 17.82 -4.04 12.36
CA TRP A 498 18.82 -5.07 12.16
C TRP A 498 20.20 -4.48 12.48
N GLU A 499 21.04 -5.20 13.21
CA GLU A 499 22.42 -4.78 13.50
C GLU A 499 23.39 -5.92 13.19
N LEU A 500 24.25 -5.66 12.20
CA LEU A 500 25.39 -6.49 11.81
C LEU A 500 26.55 -6.15 12.76
N GLY A 501 27.07 -7.15 13.48
CA GLY A 501 28.31 -7.08 14.24
C GLY A 501 29.42 -7.81 13.48
N THR A 502 30.19 -7.12 12.66
CA THR A 502 31.13 -7.76 11.73
C THR A 502 32.43 -8.22 12.38
N THR A 503 32.68 -7.82 13.62
CA THR A 503 33.80 -8.27 14.46
C THR A 503 33.45 -9.51 15.29
N THR A 504 32.18 -9.66 15.68
CA THR A 504 31.62 -10.79 16.44
C THR A 504 31.01 -11.87 15.54
N GLY A 505 30.88 -11.59 14.26
CA GLY A 505 30.24 -12.48 13.29
C GLY A 505 28.73 -12.64 13.53
N SER A 506 28.04 -11.58 13.95
CA SER A 506 26.66 -11.67 14.45
C SER A 506 25.65 -10.82 13.68
N LEU A 507 24.38 -11.24 13.71
CA LEU A 507 23.22 -10.47 13.26
C LEU A 507 22.17 -10.47 14.37
N THR A 508 21.76 -9.29 14.82
CA THR A 508 20.73 -9.11 15.85
C THR A 508 19.57 -8.30 15.27
N THR A 509 18.33 -8.59 15.67
CA THR A 509 17.15 -7.81 15.32
C THR A 509 16.34 -7.43 16.55
N TRP A 510 15.64 -6.30 16.49
CA TRP A 510 14.62 -5.90 17.47
C TRP A 510 13.58 -5.03 16.76
N LYS A 511 12.45 -4.76 17.43
CA LYS A 511 11.41 -3.87 16.94
C LYS A 511 11.36 -2.56 17.72
N ARG A 512 10.84 -1.53 17.06
CA ARG A 512 10.38 -0.27 17.66
C ARG A 512 8.90 -0.12 17.42
N VAL A 513 8.18 0.40 18.42
CA VAL A 513 6.72 0.56 18.39
C VAL A 513 6.34 2.02 18.66
N GLU A 514 5.26 2.49 18.06
CA GLU A 514 4.84 3.91 18.02
C GLU A 514 4.83 4.67 19.36
N TYR A 515 4.63 3.95 20.47
CA TYR A 515 4.47 4.52 21.81
C TYR A 515 5.68 4.34 22.74
N ASN A 516 6.66 3.49 22.39
CA ASN A 516 7.76 3.11 23.28
C ASN A 516 9.14 3.49 22.71
N ARG A 517 10.05 3.92 23.60
CA ARG A 517 11.46 4.24 23.30
C ARG A 517 12.43 3.14 23.70
N GLU A 518 11.94 2.03 24.26
CA GLU A 518 12.71 0.81 24.52
C GLU A 518 12.71 -0.12 23.30
N ARG A 519 13.58 -1.14 23.31
CA ARG A 519 13.60 -2.18 22.27
C ARG A 519 12.55 -3.24 22.62
N VAL A 520 11.82 -3.71 21.61
CA VAL A 520 10.84 -4.78 21.75
C VAL A 520 11.38 -6.01 21.04
N ASP A 521 11.26 -7.18 21.67
CA ASP A 521 11.57 -8.48 21.07
C ASP A 521 12.99 -8.57 20.47
N GLU A 522 14.04 -8.24 21.24
CA GLU A 522 15.43 -8.37 20.77
C GLU A 522 15.87 -9.84 20.66
N LEU A 523 16.35 -10.25 19.48
CA LEU A 523 16.70 -11.62 19.11
C LEU A 523 18.01 -11.65 18.32
N VAL A 524 18.88 -12.61 18.63
CA VAL A 524 20.07 -12.92 17.83
C VAL A 524 19.69 -13.96 16.78
N LEU A 525 20.01 -13.67 15.52
CA LEU A 525 19.70 -14.48 14.34
C LEU A 525 20.92 -15.29 13.86
N VAL A 526 22.12 -14.72 14.03
CA VAL A 526 23.41 -15.29 13.63
C VAL A 526 24.43 -15.05 14.74
N GLU A 527 25.24 -16.07 15.04
CA GLU A 527 26.45 -15.95 15.87
C GLU A 527 27.65 -16.59 15.16
N ASN A 528 28.83 -15.97 15.24
CA ASN A 528 30.08 -16.48 14.67
C ASN A 528 30.00 -16.88 13.17
N GLY A 529 29.10 -16.27 12.39
CA GLY A 529 28.83 -16.58 10.99
C GLY A 529 27.75 -17.64 10.73
N ALA A 530 27.24 -18.33 11.75
CA ALA A 530 26.22 -19.37 11.61
C ALA A 530 24.83 -18.89 12.05
N VAL A 531 23.79 -19.21 11.26
CA VAL A 531 22.39 -19.04 11.68
C VAL A 531 22.13 -19.89 12.93
N VAL A 532 21.71 -19.24 14.00
CA VAL A 532 21.39 -19.91 15.27
C VAL A 532 19.91 -20.26 15.36
N ASP A 533 19.63 -21.31 16.12
CA ASP A 533 18.27 -21.75 16.45
C ASP A 533 17.58 -20.74 17.39
N PRO A 534 16.24 -20.60 17.38
CA PRO A 534 15.53 -19.80 18.38
C PRO A 534 15.81 -20.31 19.80
N PRO A 535 15.82 -19.41 20.82
CA PRO A 535 15.92 -19.80 22.23
C PRO A 535 14.88 -20.86 22.61
N SER A 536 15.24 -21.78 23.50
CA SER A 536 14.28 -22.77 23.99
C SER A 536 13.53 -22.27 25.22
N ASP A 537 12.30 -22.77 25.45
CA ASP A 537 11.50 -22.50 26.66
C ASP A 537 12.23 -22.83 28.00
N LYS A 538 13.44 -23.41 27.95
CA LYS A 538 14.28 -23.76 29.11
C LYS A 538 15.37 -22.72 29.40
N ASP A 539 15.57 -21.76 28.52
CA ASP A 539 16.64 -20.76 28.63
C ASP A 539 16.15 -19.43 29.25
N GLU A 540 14.84 -19.14 29.20
CA GLU A 540 14.23 -17.96 29.86
C GLU A 540 14.41 -17.96 31.39
N ASP A 541 14.51 -19.15 32.01
CA ASP A 541 14.62 -19.37 33.47
C ASP A 541 15.96 -18.85 34.07
N ARG A 542 16.75 -18.11 33.29
CA ARG A 542 18.02 -17.47 33.67
C ARG A 542 18.04 -15.94 33.54
N SER A 543 17.08 -15.30 32.87
CA SER A 543 17.09 -13.84 32.65
C SER A 543 16.29 -13.05 33.69
N TYR A 544 15.18 -13.59 34.18
CA TYR A 544 14.23 -12.91 35.10
C TYR A 544 14.72 -12.78 36.56
N GLY A 545 16.02 -12.84 36.80
CA GLY A 545 16.62 -12.87 38.14
C GLY A 545 16.84 -11.53 38.84
N LEU A 546 16.26 -10.39 38.37
CA LEU A 546 16.62 -9.07 38.94
C LEU A 546 15.62 -7.88 38.74
N THR A 547 14.30 -8.06 38.88
CA THR A 547 13.35 -6.89 38.85
C THR A 547 12.14 -6.91 39.80
N GLU A 548 11.67 -8.04 40.32
CA GLU A 548 10.50 -8.05 41.24
C GLU A 548 10.85 -7.58 42.67
N LEU A 549 10.94 -6.26 42.90
CA LEU A 549 10.85 -5.66 44.24
C LEU A 549 10.68 -4.12 44.19
N SER A 550 9.44 -3.61 44.07
CA SER A 550 9.08 -2.25 44.54
C SER A 550 7.58 -1.85 44.45
N VAL A 551 6.78 -2.39 43.52
CA VAL A 551 5.44 -1.83 43.21
C VAL A 551 4.29 -2.51 43.96
N VAL A 552 4.34 -2.54 45.30
CA VAL A 552 3.19 -2.92 46.15
C VAL A 552 3.07 -2.02 47.39
N GLN A 553 2.63 -0.78 47.21
CA GLN A 553 1.95 0.01 48.26
C GLN A 553 1.35 1.34 47.73
N THR A 554 0.26 1.79 48.38
CA THR A 554 -0.46 3.06 48.16
C THR A 554 -1.13 3.23 46.78
N LEU A 555 -2.40 3.66 46.65
CA LEU A 555 -3.36 4.24 47.59
C LEU A 555 -4.73 3.53 47.55
N GLN A 556 -5.33 3.34 48.72
CA GLN A 556 -6.78 3.16 48.90
C GLN A 556 -7.30 4.20 49.91
N ASN A 557 -8.62 4.41 49.94
CA ASN A 557 -9.42 5.21 50.89
C ASN A 557 -9.59 6.71 50.60
N ILE A 558 -10.69 7.04 49.91
CA ILE A 558 -11.76 7.87 50.50
C ILE A 558 -13.09 7.09 50.36
N HIS A 559 -14.04 7.33 51.25
CA HIS A 559 -15.23 6.49 51.49
C HIS A 559 -16.52 7.33 51.44
N THR A 560 -17.63 6.75 50.92
CA THR A 560 -19.05 6.91 51.34
C THR A 560 -19.65 8.32 51.60
N THR A 561 -20.91 8.72 51.28
CA THR A 561 -22.18 8.10 50.83
C THR A 561 -23.19 9.25 50.47
N PRO A 562 -24.54 9.16 50.46
CA PRO A 562 -25.33 8.56 49.38
C PRO A 562 -26.54 9.40 48.87
N SER A 563 -27.10 8.98 47.72
CA SER A 563 -28.52 9.00 47.29
C SER A 563 -29.53 10.06 47.77
N ASN A 564 -30.37 10.56 46.83
CA ASN A 564 -31.82 10.48 47.00
C ASN A 564 -32.59 10.33 45.66
N ARG A 565 -33.90 10.03 45.71
CA ARG A 565 -34.79 9.70 44.55
C ARG A 565 -36.07 10.56 44.52
N GLN A 566 -36.83 10.41 43.42
CA GLN A 566 -38.25 10.78 43.19
C GLN A 566 -38.51 12.25 42.75
N GLY A 567 -39.47 12.52 41.86
CA GLY A 567 -40.25 11.58 41.04
C GLY A 567 -41.37 12.21 40.19
N ASN A 568 -41.88 11.40 39.25
CA ASN A 568 -43.16 11.42 38.50
C ASN A 568 -43.73 12.68 37.79
N VAL A 569 -44.27 12.41 36.59
CA VAL A 569 -45.13 13.27 35.75
C VAL A 569 -46.56 13.35 36.31
N PRO A 570 -47.40 14.30 35.85
CA PRO A 570 -48.51 13.86 34.99
C PRO A 570 -48.85 14.78 33.80
N THR A 571 -49.72 14.30 32.92
CA THR A 571 -50.09 14.86 31.60
C THR A 571 -51.36 15.70 31.60
N SER A 572 -51.54 16.56 30.59
CA SER A 572 -52.88 16.96 30.10
C SER A 572 -52.84 17.33 28.61
N SER A 573 -53.80 16.84 27.83
CA SER A 573 -53.95 17.10 26.38
C SER A 573 -54.96 18.22 26.08
N LYS A 574 -54.95 18.73 24.84
CA LYS A 574 -56.14 19.28 24.14
C LYS A 574 -55.89 19.43 22.64
N ASP A 575 -56.87 19.00 21.84
CA ASP A 575 -56.88 19.05 20.38
C ASP A 575 -57.41 20.40 19.84
N MET A 576 -57.04 20.80 18.61
CA MET A 576 -57.87 20.58 17.39
C MET A 576 -57.09 21.05 16.12
N PRO A 577 -57.63 21.15 14.88
CA PRO A 577 -57.03 20.42 13.75
C PRO A 577 -56.40 21.28 12.65
N LEU A 578 -55.58 20.64 11.79
CA LEU A 578 -55.08 21.21 10.52
C LEU A 578 -55.87 20.68 9.31
N PRO A 579 -56.10 21.50 8.26
CA PRO A 579 -56.90 21.14 7.09
C PRO A 579 -56.15 20.29 6.05
N LEU A 580 -56.90 19.66 5.15
CA LEU A 580 -56.40 18.69 4.17
C LEU A 580 -55.69 19.29 2.94
N SER A 581 -54.70 18.52 2.48
CA SER A 581 -54.26 18.35 1.08
C SER A 581 -53.85 19.57 0.24
N LYS A 582 -52.56 19.63 -0.07
CA LYS A 582 -52.10 19.68 -1.46
C LYS A 582 -51.36 18.37 -1.77
N LYS A 583 -51.58 17.78 -2.95
CA LYS A 583 -50.81 16.60 -3.39
C LYS A 583 -49.34 17.01 -3.53
N LYS A 584 -48.44 16.41 -2.75
CA LYS A 584 -47.01 16.42 -3.07
C LYS A 584 -46.75 15.35 -4.13
N SER A 585 -45.93 15.68 -5.14
CA SER A 585 -45.17 14.64 -5.82
C SER A 585 -44.18 14.05 -4.82
N THR A 586 -44.02 12.73 -4.81
CA THR A 586 -43.12 12.02 -3.90
C THR A 586 -42.07 11.28 -4.71
N SER A 587 -40.90 11.91 -4.88
CA SER A 587 -39.68 11.17 -5.22
C SER A 587 -39.44 10.10 -4.15
N ARG A 588 -39.02 8.91 -4.59
CA ARG A 588 -38.82 7.73 -3.75
C ARG A 588 -37.37 7.27 -3.92
N PHE A 589 -36.56 7.51 -2.90
CA PHE A 589 -35.21 6.96 -2.82
C PHE A 589 -35.27 5.47 -2.44
N LEU A 590 -34.50 4.65 -3.15
CA LEU A 590 -34.51 3.19 -3.08
C LEU A 590 -33.07 2.68 -2.98
N LYS A 591 -32.71 2.12 -1.82
CA LYS A 591 -31.35 1.63 -1.57
C LYS A 591 -31.20 0.15 -1.94
N VAL A 592 -30.30 -0.17 -2.86
CA VAL A 592 -29.84 -1.56 -3.10
C VAL A 592 -28.50 -1.71 -2.41
N THR A 593 -28.37 -2.67 -1.49
CA THR A 593 -27.13 -2.87 -0.72
C THR A 593 -26.36 -4.07 -1.25
N ILE A 594 -25.07 -3.92 -1.49
CA ILE A 594 -24.20 -4.94 -2.10
C ILE A 594 -23.06 -5.24 -1.13
N ASP A 595 -23.03 -6.45 -0.61
CA ASP A 595 -22.06 -6.92 0.39
C ASP A 595 -21.48 -8.27 -0.03
N GLY A 596 -20.29 -8.60 0.45
CA GLY A 596 -19.51 -9.76 -0.02
C GLY A 596 -18.02 -9.52 0.18
N LEU A 597 -17.21 -10.59 0.18
CA LEU A 597 -15.76 -10.53 0.45
C LEU A 597 -14.99 -9.56 -0.47
N GLU A 598 -13.80 -9.16 -0.04
CA GLU A 598 -12.83 -8.45 -0.90
C GLU A 598 -12.54 -9.29 -2.16
N GLY A 599 -12.16 -8.66 -3.28
CA GLY A 599 -11.81 -9.37 -4.53
C GLY A 599 -12.93 -10.11 -5.30
N VAL A 600 -14.11 -10.38 -4.71
CA VAL A 600 -15.17 -11.20 -5.36
C VAL A 600 -15.90 -10.54 -6.54
N GLY A 601 -15.47 -9.34 -6.98
CA GLY A 601 -16.02 -8.67 -8.17
C GLY A 601 -17.28 -7.82 -7.94
N LYS A 602 -17.58 -7.42 -6.70
CA LYS A 602 -18.70 -6.54 -6.33
C LYS A 602 -18.79 -5.28 -7.21
N THR A 603 -17.73 -4.49 -7.28
CA THR A 603 -17.66 -3.24 -8.05
C THR A 603 -17.83 -3.48 -9.55
N LEU A 604 -17.32 -4.59 -10.08
CA LEU A 604 -17.50 -4.99 -11.49
C LEU A 604 -18.96 -5.38 -11.77
N LEU A 605 -19.62 -6.09 -10.84
CA LEU A 605 -21.05 -6.40 -10.93
C LEU A 605 -21.90 -5.11 -10.90
N ILE A 606 -21.54 -4.12 -10.08
CA ILE A 606 -22.19 -2.80 -10.06
C ILE A 606 -22.05 -2.12 -11.42
N ALA A 607 -20.85 -2.06 -11.99
CA ALA A 607 -20.62 -1.49 -13.32
C ALA A 607 -21.43 -2.21 -14.41
N ALA A 608 -21.53 -3.54 -14.35
CA ALA A 608 -22.33 -4.33 -15.29
C ALA A 608 -23.84 -4.08 -15.14
N LEU A 609 -24.37 -4.06 -13.91
CA LEU A 609 -25.79 -3.75 -13.63
C LEU A 609 -26.18 -2.34 -14.07
N LEU A 610 -25.31 -1.36 -13.87
CA LEU A 610 -25.52 0.03 -14.30
C LEU A 610 -25.52 0.15 -15.83
N LYS A 611 -24.57 -0.50 -16.51
CA LYS A 611 -24.52 -0.55 -17.97
C LYS A 611 -25.79 -1.19 -18.54
N GLU A 612 -26.18 -2.35 -18.01
CA GLU A 612 -27.39 -3.06 -18.45
C GLU A 612 -28.66 -2.21 -18.22
N ALA A 613 -28.73 -1.45 -17.12
CA ALA A 613 -29.86 -0.54 -16.85
C ALA A 613 -29.96 0.65 -17.81
N VAL A 614 -28.83 1.09 -18.38
CA VAL A 614 -28.78 2.09 -19.47
C VAL A 614 -29.23 1.45 -20.79
N ASP A 615 -28.66 0.29 -21.14
CA ASP A 615 -28.93 -0.39 -22.42
C ASP A 615 -30.37 -0.93 -22.52
N THR A 616 -30.97 -1.41 -21.42
CA THR A 616 -32.34 -1.99 -21.38
C THR A 616 -33.48 -0.98 -21.25
N SER A 617 -33.20 0.33 -21.22
CA SER A 617 -34.22 1.39 -21.10
C SER A 617 -35.04 1.42 -19.81
N TYR A 618 -34.55 0.88 -18.68
CA TYR A 618 -35.12 1.16 -17.36
C TYR A 618 -35.06 2.67 -17.03
N GLY A 619 -34.02 3.35 -17.54
CA GLY A 619 -34.13 4.70 -18.09
C GLY A 619 -33.49 5.81 -17.26
N GLY A 620 -32.75 6.68 -17.93
CA GLY A 620 -32.09 7.85 -17.35
C GLY A 620 -30.60 7.93 -17.73
N LEU A 621 -30.08 9.15 -17.87
CA LEU A 621 -28.63 9.38 -17.87
C LEU A 621 -28.14 9.35 -16.41
N PRO A 622 -27.05 8.64 -16.09
CA PRO A 622 -26.49 8.63 -14.73
C PRO A 622 -25.97 10.03 -14.36
N SER A 623 -26.34 10.51 -13.18
CA SER A 623 -25.89 11.80 -12.62
C SER A 623 -24.82 11.58 -11.56
N GLU A 624 -23.64 12.13 -11.80
CA GLU A 624 -22.45 12.18 -10.91
C GLU A 624 -21.96 10.85 -10.33
N ILE A 625 -20.76 10.43 -10.77
CA ILE A 625 -19.91 9.56 -9.97
C ILE A 625 -19.33 10.41 -8.83
N LEU A 626 -19.87 10.27 -7.62
CA LEU A 626 -19.31 10.94 -6.45
C LEU A 626 -17.98 10.27 -6.03
N PRO A 627 -16.96 11.02 -5.56
CA PRO A 627 -15.69 10.45 -5.16
C PRO A 627 -15.83 9.43 -4.02
N PRO A 628 -15.08 8.31 -4.05
CA PRO A 628 -15.22 7.23 -3.07
C PRO A 628 -14.85 7.71 -1.67
N SER A 629 -15.86 7.91 -0.83
CA SER A 629 -15.68 8.04 0.62
C SER A 629 -16.80 7.31 1.36
N ASP A 630 -16.39 6.32 2.15
CA ASP A 630 -17.16 5.51 3.12
C ASP A 630 -18.29 4.60 2.59
N SER A 631 -18.72 4.73 1.33
CA SER A 631 -19.39 3.65 0.55
C SER A 631 -19.50 4.05 -0.93
N ASN A 632 -19.36 3.10 -1.87
CA ASN A 632 -19.63 3.40 -3.29
C ASN A 632 -21.14 3.55 -3.47
N ILE A 633 -21.59 4.79 -3.71
CA ILE A 633 -22.99 5.13 -3.99
C ILE A 633 -23.11 5.54 -5.46
N THR A 634 -23.89 4.79 -6.24
CA THR A 634 -24.19 5.16 -7.64
C THR A 634 -25.70 5.22 -7.87
N GLU A 635 -26.19 6.33 -8.43
CA GLU A 635 -27.61 6.63 -8.55
C GLU A 635 -28.13 6.49 -9.99
N LEU A 636 -29.24 5.74 -10.14
CA LEU A 636 -30.05 5.68 -11.36
C LEU A 636 -31.30 6.55 -11.17
N GLN A 637 -31.42 7.64 -11.92
CA GLN A 637 -32.56 8.57 -11.86
C GLN A 637 -33.48 8.41 -13.08
N ARG A 638 -34.74 8.01 -12.84
CA ARG A 638 -35.68 7.71 -13.93
C ARG A 638 -36.21 8.96 -14.64
N GLY A 639 -36.13 8.98 -15.97
CA GLY A 639 -36.58 10.09 -16.82
C GLY A 639 -37.77 9.76 -17.74
N ALA A 640 -38.98 9.68 -17.20
CA ALA A 640 -40.24 9.66 -17.96
C ALA A 640 -41.40 10.25 -17.12
N GLU A 641 -42.46 10.74 -17.77
CA GLU A 641 -43.48 11.59 -17.10
C GLU A 641 -44.14 10.95 -15.86
N GLY A 642 -43.91 11.57 -14.68
CA GLY A 642 -44.72 11.40 -13.48
C GLY A 642 -44.07 10.66 -12.31
N ASP A 643 -42.97 9.93 -12.54
CA ASP A 643 -42.21 9.22 -11.50
C ASP A 643 -40.79 9.81 -11.39
N THR A 644 -40.33 10.03 -10.17
CA THR A 644 -39.02 10.62 -9.84
C THR A 644 -38.28 9.78 -8.80
N SER A 645 -38.49 8.46 -8.87
CA SER A 645 -37.77 7.48 -8.06
C SER A 645 -36.29 7.41 -8.44
N VAL A 646 -35.43 7.28 -7.42
CA VAL A 646 -33.97 7.17 -7.55
C VAL A 646 -33.54 5.86 -6.92
N VAL A 647 -32.81 5.04 -7.67
CA VAL A 647 -32.23 3.78 -7.17
C VAL A 647 -30.74 3.99 -6.92
N SER A 648 -30.32 3.93 -5.66
CA SER A 648 -28.93 4.09 -5.25
C SER A 648 -28.36 2.71 -4.90
N PHE A 649 -27.34 2.25 -5.63
CA PHE A 649 -26.55 1.07 -5.27
C PHE A 649 -25.51 1.47 -4.21
N TRP A 650 -25.36 0.69 -3.14
CA TRP A 650 -24.43 0.95 -2.02
C TRP A 650 -23.52 -0.27 -1.80
N GLU A 651 -22.23 -0.14 -2.13
CA GLU A 651 -21.24 -1.20 -1.90
C GLU A 651 -20.63 -1.18 -0.50
N ASN A 652 -20.39 -2.36 0.08
CA ASN A 652 -19.72 -2.57 1.36
C ASN A 652 -18.39 -3.34 1.17
N SER A 653 -17.25 -2.63 1.28
CA SER A 653 -15.90 -3.21 1.45
C SER A 653 -15.58 -3.46 2.93
N TYR A 654 -14.54 -4.23 3.26
CA TYR A 654 -14.32 -4.73 4.63
C TYR A 654 -13.90 -3.66 5.65
N THR A 655 -13.55 -2.46 5.18
CA THR A 655 -13.11 -1.31 5.98
C THR A 655 -14.21 -0.64 6.82
N TYR A 656 -15.50 -0.79 6.47
CA TYR A 656 -16.59 0.00 7.08
C TYR A 656 -17.42 -0.76 8.13
N THR A 657 -16.71 -1.47 9.00
CA THR A 657 -17.26 -2.31 10.07
C THR A 657 -18.21 -1.60 11.04
N ARG A 658 -18.07 -0.30 11.31
CA ARG A 658 -19.01 0.46 12.15
C ARG A 658 -20.30 0.88 11.42
N LEU A 659 -20.35 0.78 10.09
CA LEU A 659 -21.49 1.23 9.26
C LEU A 659 -22.49 0.12 8.89
N LEU A 660 -22.24 -1.16 9.20
CA LEU A 660 -23.15 -2.28 8.87
C LEU A 660 -24.65 -1.97 9.18
N PRO A 661 -25.03 -1.41 10.35
CA PRO A 661 -26.43 -1.08 10.62
C PRO A 661 -27.03 -0.07 9.63
N ILE A 662 -26.23 0.90 9.16
CA ILE A 662 -26.64 1.94 8.19
C ILE A 662 -26.66 1.37 6.76
N MET A 663 -25.84 0.37 6.47
CA MET A 663 -25.88 -0.36 5.19
C MET A 663 -27.21 -1.10 5.04
N PHE A 664 -27.63 -1.88 6.04
CA PHE A 664 -28.84 -2.71 5.92
C PHE A 664 -30.15 -2.01 6.31
N VAL A 665 -30.13 -0.86 6.98
CA VAL A 665 -31.33 -0.05 7.27
C VAL A 665 -31.89 0.57 5.99
N ASN A 666 -33.21 0.40 5.79
CA ASN A 666 -33.98 0.90 4.65
C ASN A 666 -33.51 0.40 3.26
N ALA A 667 -32.68 -0.65 3.21
CA ALA A 667 -32.41 -1.38 1.98
C ALA A 667 -33.72 -1.95 1.39
N ALA A 668 -33.97 -1.75 0.10
CA ALA A 668 -35.07 -2.35 -0.64
C ALA A 668 -34.74 -3.78 -1.09
N VAL A 669 -33.48 -4.04 -1.42
CA VAL A 669 -32.91 -5.36 -1.72
C VAL A 669 -31.49 -5.42 -1.16
N VAL A 670 -31.06 -6.60 -0.67
CA VAL A 670 -29.67 -6.91 -0.37
C VAL A 670 -29.15 -7.95 -1.36
N LEU A 671 -28.02 -7.67 -2.01
CA LEU A 671 -27.26 -8.64 -2.79
C LEU A 671 -26.05 -9.08 -1.95
N PHE A 672 -25.89 -10.40 -1.79
CA PHE A 672 -24.68 -10.97 -1.22
C PHE A 672 -23.83 -11.65 -2.28
N CYS A 673 -22.71 -11.03 -2.61
CA CYS A 673 -21.80 -11.44 -3.67
C CYS A 673 -20.70 -12.39 -3.15
N PHE A 674 -20.41 -13.42 -3.93
CA PHE A 674 -19.31 -14.35 -3.69
C PHE A 674 -18.77 -14.82 -5.05
N SER A 675 -17.47 -15.10 -5.17
CA SER A 675 -16.92 -15.67 -6.41
C SER A 675 -17.32 -17.15 -6.53
N LEU A 676 -17.73 -17.58 -7.73
CA LEU A 676 -18.04 -19.00 -8.02
C LEU A 676 -16.77 -19.86 -8.17
N ASP A 677 -15.65 -19.21 -8.46
CA ASP A 677 -14.35 -19.71 -8.92
C ASP A 677 -13.21 -19.42 -7.93
N PHE A 678 -13.54 -19.13 -6.67
CA PHE A 678 -12.57 -18.67 -5.68
C PHE A 678 -11.50 -19.71 -5.37
N MET A 679 -10.24 -19.28 -5.23
CA MET A 679 -9.10 -20.13 -4.83
C MET A 679 -9.12 -20.42 -3.31
N GLY A 680 -10.19 -21.07 -2.86
CA GLY A 680 -10.45 -21.47 -1.48
C GLY A 680 -11.69 -22.36 -1.45
N SER A 681 -12.22 -22.68 -0.28
CA SER A 681 -13.49 -23.38 -0.21
C SER A 681 -14.64 -22.39 -0.44
N VAL A 682 -15.60 -22.74 -1.32
CA VAL A 682 -16.88 -22.01 -1.37
C VAL A 682 -17.51 -21.97 0.03
N GLU A 683 -17.35 -23.04 0.79
CA GLU A 683 -17.68 -23.17 2.20
C GLU A 683 -17.15 -22.02 3.09
N ASP A 684 -15.97 -21.47 2.82
CA ASP A 684 -15.42 -20.32 3.58
C ASP A 684 -16.25 -19.05 3.32
N HIS A 685 -16.63 -18.81 2.06
CA HIS A 685 -17.57 -17.75 1.67
C HIS A 685 -18.97 -18.00 2.26
N LEU A 686 -19.40 -19.26 2.38
CA LEU A 686 -20.69 -19.63 3.00
C LEU A 686 -20.66 -19.46 4.53
N GLU A 687 -19.53 -19.67 5.21
CA GLU A 687 -19.38 -19.39 6.64
C GLU A 687 -19.40 -17.88 6.92
N VAL A 688 -18.69 -17.08 6.12
CA VAL A 688 -18.74 -15.61 6.21
C VAL A 688 -20.15 -15.08 5.95
N LEU A 689 -20.85 -15.64 4.96
CA LEU A 689 -22.27 -15.37 4.71
C LEU A 689 -23.14 -15.80 5.91
N GLN A 690 -22.98 -17.01 6.44
CA GLN A 690 -23.74 -17.48 7.61
C GLN A 690 -23.57 -16.51 8.79
N TRP A 691 -22.34 -16.17 9.12
CA TRP A 691 -22.01 -15.28 10.23
C TRP A 691 -22.62 -13.87 10.06
N LYS A 692 -22.59 -13.29 8.85
CA LYS A 692 -23.25 -11.99 8.57
C LYS A 692 -24.78 -12.08 8.71
N LEU A 693 -25.40 -13.15 8.23
CA LEU A 693 -26.85 -13.37 8.35
C LEU A 693 -27.29 -13.64 9.79
N GLU A 694 -26.46 -14.33 10.59
CA GLU A 694 -26.67 -14.48 12.03
C GLU A 694 -26.51 -13.13 12.76
N GLY A 695 -25.59 -12.27 12.32
CA GLY A 695 -25.45 -10.88 12.77
C GLY A 695 -26.71 -10.04 12.51
N LEU A 696 -27.31 -10.14 11.32
CA LEU A 696 -28.61 -9.53 10.99
C LEU A 696 -29.78 -10.11 11.81
N CYS A 697 -29.63 -11.30 12.37
CA CYS A 697 -30.60 -11.94 13.27
C CYS A 697 -30.29 -11.72 14.77
N SER A 698 -29.28 -10.91 15.10
CA SER A 698 -28.83 -10.67 16.48
C SER A 698 -29.80 -9.79 17.29
N ARG A 699 -29.52 -9.62 18.59
CA ARG A 699 -30.36 -8.79 19.49
C ARG A 699 -30.25 -7.29 19.25
N ASP A 700 -29.18 -6.86 18.59
CA ASP A 700 -28.80 -5.46 18.42
C ASP A 700 -29.29 -4.91 17.06
N PHE A 701 -29.96 -5.75 16.26
CA PHE A 701 -30.63 -5.41 15.00
C PHE A 701 -32.17 -5.53 15.16
N PRO A 702 -33.00 -4.88 14.33
CA PRO A 702 -34.44 -5.10 14.33
C PRO A 702 -34.81 -6.60 14.20
N GLN A 703 -35.70 -7.09 15.06
CA GLN A 703 -36.03 -8.53 15.22
C GLN A 703 -36.67 -9.23 14.00
N GLU A 704 -36.78 -8.53 12.87
CA GLU A 704 -37.46 -8.92 11.65
C GLU A 704 -36.68 -8.38 10.45
N ILE A 705 -36.21 -9.28 9.57
CA ILE A 705 -35.64 -8.95 8.27
C ILE A 705 -36.79 -8.42 7.40
N ARG A 706 -36.64 -7.18 6.89
CA ARG A 706 -37.71 -6.41 6.23
C ARG A 706 -37.54 -6.24 4.72
N MET A 707 -36.49 -6.84 4.18
CA MET A 707 -36.12 -6.79 2.77
C MET A 707 -35.69 -8.19 2.30
N PRO A 708 -35.91 -8.52 1.02
CA PRO A 708 -35.37 -9.73 0.42
C PRO A 708 -33.84 -9.67 0.34
N ILE A 709 -33.24 -10.84 0.41
CA ILE A 709 -31.81 -11.08 0.32
C ILE A 709 -31.57 -12.06 -0.83
N PHE A 710 -30.81 -11.63 -1.83
CA PHE A 710 -30.37 -12.45 -2.93
C PHE A 710 -28.91 -12.86 -2.73
N MET A 711 -28.58 -14.09 -3.12
CA MET A 711 -27.23 -14.61 -3.15
C MET A 711 -26.72 -14.62 -4.60
N VAL A 712 -25.60 -13.98 -4.87
CA VAL A 712 -25.10 -13.72 -6.24
C VAL A 712 -23.70 -14.31 -6.41
N GLY A 713 -23.59 -15.34 -7.24
CA GLY A 713 -22.33 -15.94 -7.65
C GLY A 713 -21.70 -15.15 -8.78
N CYS A 714 -20.68 -14.36 -8.48
CA CYS A 714 -19.90 -13.62 -9.47
C CYS A 714 -18.92 -14.55 -10.23
N ARG A 715 -18.47 -14.10 -11.40
CA ARG A 715 -17.51 -14.80 -12.29
C ARG A 715 -18.05 -16.12 -12.85
N SER A 716 -19.31 -16.14 -13.29
CA SER A 716 -19.94 -17.32 -13.92
C SER A 716 -19.29 -17.75 -15.25
N ASP A 717 -18.43 -16.91 -15.83
CA ASP A 717 -17.62 -17.18 -17.02
C ASP A 717 -16.34 -18.00 -16.76
N SER A 718 -15.97 -18.23 -15.50
CA SER A 718 -14.78 -19.02 -15.17
C SER A 718 -14.89 -20.48 -15.62
N GLN A 719 -13.81 -20.99 -16.19
CA GLN A 719 -13.68 -22.36 -16.70
C GLN A 719 -12.97 -23.31 -15.71
N ASP A 720 -12.70 -22.85 -14.48
CA ASP A 720 -12.09 -23.71 -13.46
C ASP A 720 -13.03 -24.89 -13.10
N PRO A 721 -12.55 -26.15 -13.08
CA PRO A 721 -13.37 -27.32 -12.75
C PRO A 721 -14.12 -27.23 -11.43
N ASP A 722 -13.51 -26.67 -10.38
CA ASP A 722 -14.12 -26.58 -9.05
C ASP A 722 -15.27 -25.55 -9.01
N THR A 723 -15.31 -24.60 -9.95
CA THR A 723 -16.48 -23.71 -10.18
C THR A 723 -17.77 -24.51 -10.31
N THR A 724 -17.73 -25.66 -11.01
CA THR A 724 -18.92 -26.51 -11.22
C THR A 724 -19.40 -27.14 -9.90
N ALA A 725 -18.46 -27.55 -9.05
CA ALA A 725 -18.76 -28.09 -7.73
C ALA A 725 -19.24 -26.97 -6.77
N GLY A 726 -18.64 -25.78 -6.87
CA GLY A 726 -18.99 -24.57 -6.14
C GLY A 726 -20.43 -24.10 -6.39
N ARG A 727 -20.82 -23.90 -7.65
CA ARG A 727 -22.21 -23.59 -8.07
C ARG A 727 -23.21 -24.55 -7.42
N ALA A 728 -22.95 -25.86 -7.48
CA ALA A 728 -23.82 -26.89 -6.91
C ALA A 728 -23.89 -26.86 -5.37
N ARG A 729 -22.84 -26.39 -4.67
CA ARG A 729 -22.84 -26.20 -3.21
C ARG A 729 -23.57 -24.91 -2.82
N ALA A 730 -23.21 -23.78 -3.44
CA ALA A 730 -23.82 -22.48 -3.19
C ALA A 730 -25.35 -22.49 -3.41
N LYS A 731 -25.82 -23.09 -4.51
CA LYS A 731 -27.24 -23.24 -4.83
C LYS A 731 -28.02 -24.08 -3.81
N ARG A 732 -27.39 -25.14 -3.26
CA ARG A 732 -27.97 -25.93 -2.15
C ARG A 732 -27.98 -25.16 -0.83
N TYR A 733 -26.97 -24.34 -0.58
CA TYR A 733 -26.90 -23.51 0.63
C TYR A 733 -28.00 -22.44 0.64
N ALA A 734 -28.17 -21.70 -0.46
CA ALA A 734 -29.25 -20.72 -0.64
C ALA A 734 -30.64 -21.34 -0.39
N GLN A 735 -30.89 -22.55 -0.89
CA GLN A 735 -32.12 -23.32 -0.64
C GLN A 735 -32.27 -23.76 0.83
N SER A 736 -31.17 -24.07 1.52
CA SER A 736 -31.21 -24.55 2.91
C SER A 736 -31.55 -23.45 3.94
N ILE A 737 -31.40 -22.18 3.54
CA ILE A 737 -31.60 -20.98 4.38
C ILE A 737 -32.73 -20.07 3.89
N ASP A 738 -33.53 -20.54 2.92
CA ASP A 738 -34.73 -19.84 2.42
C ASP A 738 -34.44 -18.46 1.79
N MET A 739 -33.35 -18.33 1.01
CA MET A 739 -33.04 -17.09 0.26
C MET A 739 -34.12 -16.75 -0.77
N ASP A 740 -34.41 -15.45 -0.94
CA ASP A 740 -35.45 -14.99 -1.88
C ASP A 740 -35.02 -15.09 -3.35
N GLY A 741 -33.72 -15.24 -3.60
CA GLY A 741 -33.15 -15.42 -4.93
C GLY A 741 -31.71 -15.94 -4.89
N TYR A 742 -31.32 -16.65 -5.95
CA TYR A 742 -29.96 -17.10 -6.21
C TYR A 742 -29.66 -16.89 -7.70
N PHE A 743 -28.60 -16.15 -7.99
CA PHE A 743 -28.18 -15.76 -9.34
C PHE A 743 -26.71 -16.14 -9.55
N GLU A 744 -26.34 -16.45 -10.79
CA GLU A 744 -24.95 -16.63 -11.24
C GLU A 744 -24.72 -15.60 -12.34
N CYS A 745 -23.68 -14.77 -12.21
CA CYS A 745 -23.48 -13.59 -13.04
C CYS A 745 -22.02 -13.42 -13.47
N SER A 746 -21.81 -12.95 -14.70
CA SER A 746 -20.52 -12.48 -15.20
C SER A 746 -20.58 -10.99 -15.54
N ALA A 747 -19.74 -10.21 -14.88
CA ALA A 747 -19.52 -8.81 -15.26
C ALA A 747 -18.72 -8.65 -16.57
N ILE A 748 -18.08 -9.73 -17.05
CA ILE A 748 -17.24 -9.74 -18.26
C ILE A 748 -18.07 -10.09 -19.49
N THR A 749 -18.88 -11.15 -19.43
CA THR A 749 -19.70 -11.61 -20.56
C THR A 749 -21.12 -11.03 -20.57
N GLY A 750 -21.59 -10.51 -19.43
CA GLY A 750 -22.98 -10.08 -19.21
C GLY A 750 -23.95 -11.21 -18.85
N GLU A 751 -23.50 -12.48 -18.79
CA GLU A 751 -24.33 -13.61 -18.39
C GLU A 751 -25.00 -13.34 -17.02
N GLY A 752 -26.31 -13.56 -16.90
CA GLY A 752 -27.07 -13.47 -15.65
C GLY A 752 -27.25 -12.06 -15.06
N VAL A 753 -26.64 -11.04 -15.65
CA VAL A 753 -26.77 -9.63 -15.23
C VAL A 753 -28.16 -9.07 -15.53
N PRO A 754 -28.80 -9.30 -16.71
CA PRO A 754 -30.15 -8.84 -16.99
C PRO A 754 -31.19 -9.44 -16.04
N GLU A 755 -31.12 -10.75 -15.78
CA GLU A 755 -32.06 -11.45 -14.89
C GLU A 755 -31.95 -10.99 -13.43
N LEU A 756 -30.72 -10.69 -12.98
CA LEU A 756 -30.49 -10.07 -11.67
C LEU A 756 -31.03 -8.64 -11.61
N LEU A 757 -30.82 -7.84 -12.67
CA LEU A 757 -31.32 -6.47 -12.76
C LEU A 757 -32.85 -6.42 -12.72
N ASP A 758 -33.54 -7.23 -13.52
CA ASP A 758 -35.00 -7.35 -13.52
C ASP A 758 -35.53 -7.75 -12.12
N ALA A 759 -34.89 -8.70 -11.46
CA ALA A 759 -35.27 -9.13 -10.11
C ALA A 759 -35.07 -8.03 -9.05
N VAL A 760 -33.99 -7.25 -9.16
CA VAL A 760 -33.74 -6.11 -8.26
C VAL A 760 -34.71 -4.97 -8.51
N MET A 761 -34.91 -4.57 -9.77
CA MET A 761 -35.75 -3.43 -10.15
C MET A 761 -37.23 -3.70 -9.90
N SER A 762 -37.73 -4.90 -10.22
CA SER A 762 -39.12 -5.28 -9.95
C SER A 762 -39.48 -5.22 -8.46
N ILE A 763 -38.54 -5.56 -7.56
CA ILE A 763 -38.72 -5.43 -6.11
C ILE A 763 -38.59 -3.98 -5.65
N ALA A 764 -37.50 -3.29 -6.05
CA ALA A 764 -37.22 -1.92 -5.59
C ALA A 764 -38.36 -0.95 -5.97
N LEU A 765 -38.86 -1.05 -7.20
CA LEU A 765 -39.94 -0.19 -7.72
C LEU A 765 -41.34 -0.61 -7.23
N SER A 766 -41.50 -1.81 -6.64
CA SER A 766 -42.81 -2.32 -6.21
C SER A 766 -43.49 -1.42 -5.17
N THR A 767 -44.82 -1.39 -5.20
CA THR A 767 -45.67 -0.80 -4.15
C THR A 767 -46.13 -1.82 -3.12
N GLU A 768 -45.90 -3.10 -3.36
CA GLU A 768 -46.16 -4.17 -2.39
C GLU A 768 -45.10 -4.14 -1.27
N LYS A 769 -45.52 -4.53 -0.06
CA LYS A 769 -44.62 -4.58 1.10
C LYS A 769 -44.11 -6.00 1.29
N TYR A 770 -42.78 -6.18 1.25
CA TYR A 770 -42.14 -7.42 1.64
C TYR A 770 -42.62 -7.86 3.03
N THR A 771 -43.00 -9.14 3.17
CA THR A 771 -43.52 -9.68 4.42
C THR A 771 -42.36 -9.99 5.36
N PRO A 772 -42.20 -9.30 6.51
CA PRO A 772 -40.97 -9.43 7.29
C PRO A 772 -40.80 -10.81 7.93
N ARG A 773 -39.61 -11.39 7.81
CA ARG A 773 -39.28 -12.72 8.34
C ARG A 773 -38.37 -12.61 9.56
N ARG A 774 -38.65 -13.41 10.59
CA ARG A 774 -37.90 -13.39 11.87
C ARG A 774 -36.61 -14.21 11.88
N ARG A 775 -36.42 -15.07 10.88
CA ARG A 775 -35.25 -15.94 10.65
C ARG A 775 -35.19 -16.30 9.18
N LEU A 776 -33.98 -16.58 8.70
CA LEU A 776 -33.72 -17.25 7.43
C LEU A 776 -33.85 -18.77 7.60
N TRP A 777 -33.18 -19.34 8.61
CA TRP A 777 -33.22 -20.78 8.83
C TRP A 777 -34.63 -21.32 9.15
N PRO A 778 -35.08 -22.37 8.45
CA PRO A 778 -36.29 -23.10 8.81
C PRO A 778 -36.24 -23.61 10.26
N LYS A 779 -37.38 -23.58 10.96
CA LYS A 779 -37.48 -24.14 12.32
C LYS A 779 -37.07 -25.62 12.31
N ARG A 780 -35.88 -25.94 12.84
CA ARG A 780 -35.43 -27.33 13.06
C ARG A 780 -36.55 -28.14 13.73
N LYS A 781 -37.15 -29.08 12.99
CA LYS A 781 -38.05 -30.09 13.57
C LYS A 781 -37.25 -30.82 14.66
N GLN A 782 -37.73 -30.81 15.89
CA GLN A 782 -37.10 -31.58 16.97
C GLN A 782 -37.06 -33.05 16.56
N ARG A 783 -35.86 -33.58 16.29
CA ARG A 783 -35.64 -35.03 16.21
C ARG A 783 -36.04 -35.59 17.58
N ARG A 784 -37.07 -36.44 17.63
CA ARG A 784 -37.43 -37.16 18.85
C ARG A 784 -36.21 -37.97 19.29
N ASN A 785 -35.74 -37.72 20.51
CA ASN A 785 -34.65 -38.49 21.13
C ASN A 785 -35.02 -39.98 21.14
N HIS A 786 -34.43 -40.75 20.23
CA HIS A 786 -34.43 -42.20 20.34
C HIS A 786 -33.38 -42.53 21.41
N ARG A 787 -33.83 -43.05 22.56
CA ARG A 787 -32.92 -43.58 23.57
C ARG A 787 -32.25 -44.82 22.98
N CYS A 788 -30.97 -44.73 22.64
CA CYS A 788 -30.15 -45.93 22.52
C CYS A 788 -30.07 -46.58 23.90
N VAL A 789 -30.59 -47.80 24.02
CA VAL A 789 -30.29 -48.69 25.13
C VAL A 789 -28.97 -49.37 24.80
N VAL A 790 -28.04 -49.41 25.76
CA VAL A 790 -26.79 -50.16 25.60
C VAL A 790 -27.09 -51.65 25.79
N LEU A 791 -26.64 -52.46 24.83
CA LEU A 791 -26.52 -53.92 24.87
C LEU A 791 -25.19 -54.30 24.22
#